data_AF-A0A1K1M3X3-F1
#
_entry.id   AF-A0A1K1M3X3-F1
#
_cell.length_a   1.000
_cell.length_b   1.000
_cell.length_c   1.000
_cell.angle_alpha   90.00
_cell.angle_beta   90.00
_cell.angle_gamma   90.00
#
_symmetry.space_group_name_H-M   'P 1'
#
loop_
_entity.id
_entity.type
_entity.pdbx_description
1 polymer ?
#
loop_
_entity_poly.entity_id
_entity_poly.type
_entity_poly.pdbx_seq_one_letter_code
_entity_poly.pdbx_strand_id
1 'polypeptide(L)'
;MKPYVLLITGMLSVASTTYAADDNSTLVINEVMQSNIDCIMDDLTDFPDSWVELYNPTDATINLGDYKIGIKKKEEKAWQLPQKTVGAHQRVLIYCDKAGEDAGVSALHTNFRLESGKDGNIFLFKNGEAVDKLEKMAKQPAPNIAYGRKTDGSNEWGYQLTPTPGEPNCGNICDGDHILGAPVFSKQGQVFVNGSRFRLTITKPEGTPEEAVIRYTTDGSEPTANSAIYKAQFIENTKVIRAKLFCEGWLSPYSTVQSYIFHDQDMTMPIISIVMDDRYLNDAQIGIFANNNTHNKDEQHDWRRPMNFELFDAQGEAAKLNQLGETRITGAWSREAEKKSMAIYAHKRFGEKRLGYEFFPDQCPGLIEYKSIVLRNAGNDRDGIYMRDAIAQRVMAAHTDMDWQAWQPAVIYINGKYHCMLNIRERANEDNVYTHYNGLEDIDLLENGELKEGTMDNYNAFTAFYNEHGHTLAEYDELMDWKEYINITLLNIYFNNLDYPANNNIIWRPIADGGKWRWIAKDVDYSMGLYGGDPGTAGGYDHRLLAQWLNPDDSSIPASVSLDWESTRLFRRLIEDEDFKREFIDRTSIYMGDFLNYNGIHAIWDPMYNLIQAEWPRHRNSISSYNQWWPNYENEKNNVDFWISQRTGEMYKQVGDVFSLGSPVALTINKTAKSDVEITFNDVKLSNKVFDGKFYKNRTINLSGTAKEEGKAIVGWKVTGAISKQYQGSELTLNMPNGTLNINPIIGDASGIDNVELSPVNSHQSTLYDLMGNKVTTPQAGRIYIQNGKKIIW
;
A
#
# COMPACT_ATOMS: atom_id res chain seq x y z
N MET A 1 -94.25 -32.04 -31.34
CA MET A 1 -93.03 -31.20 -31.28
C MET A 1 -93.00 -30.56 -29.90
N LYS A 2 -92.41 -31.02 -28.79
CA LYS A 2 -91.25 -31.86 -28.43
C LYS A 2 -89.89 -31.35 -28.96
N PRO A 3 -88.84 -31.22 -28.13
CA PRO A 3 -88.77 -31.06 -26.64
C PRO A 3 -87.87 -29.83 -26.27
N TYR A 4 -87.70 -29.33 -25.04
CA TYR A 4 -87.00 -29.89 -23.87
C TYR A 4 -87.19 -28.91 -22.68
N VAL A 5 -87.74 -29.37 -21.56
CA VAL A 5 -87.09 -29.70 -20.27
C VAL A 5 -86.88 -28.51 -19.33
N LEU A 6 -87.64 -28.58 -18.23
CA LEU A 6 -87.60 -27.82 -16.99
C LEU A 6 -86.24 -27.98 -16.29
N LEU A 7 -85.66 -26.90 -15.76
CA LEU A 7 -84.64 -26.97 -14.71
C LEU A 7 -84.88 -25.88 -13.67
N ILE A 8 -85.02 -26.35 -12.43
CA ILE A 8 -85.42 -25.64 -11.22
C ILE A 8 -84.22 -24.87 -10.67
N THR A 9 -84.49 -23.64 -10.25
CA THR A 9 -83.61 -22.74 -9.51
C THR A 9 -83.21 -23.32 -8.15
N GLY A 10 -81.91 -23.57 -7.97
CA GLY A 10 -81.28 -23.80 -6.68
C GLY A 10 -80.12 -22.82 -6.51
N MET A 11 -80.23 -21.90 -5.56
CA MET A 11 -79.11 -21.06 -5.12
C MET A 11 -78.03 -21.95 -4.52
N LEU A 12 -76.86 -22.01 -5.16
CA LEU A 12 -75.61 -22.39 -4.52
C LEU A 12 -74.79 -21.13 -4.28
N SER A 13 -74.55 -20.82 -3.01
CA SER A 13 -73.54 -19.87 -2.56
C SER A 13 -72.16 -20.36 -2.99
N VAL A 14 -71.56 -19.72 -3.97
CA VAL A 14 -70.13 -19.86 -4.24
C VAL A 14 -69.41 -19.00 -3.21
N ALA A 15 -68.76 -19.65 -2.24
CA ALA A 15 -67.81 -18.99 -1.38
C ALA A 15 -66.68 -18.45 -2.25
N SER A 16 -66.66 -17.14 -2.46
CA SER A 16 -65.46 -16.43 -2.88
C SER A 16 -64.46 -16.56 -1.73
N THR A 17 -63.47 -17.44 -1.86
CA THR A 17 -62.25 -17.34 -1.08
C THR A 17 -61.54 -16.06 -1.52
N THR A 18 -61.91 -14.94 -0.92
CA THR A 18 -61.01 -13.80 -0.80
C THR A 18 -59.83 -14.28 0.02
N TYR A 19 -58.68 -14.47 -0.64
CA TYR A 19 -57.41 -14.41 0.08
C TYR A 19 -57.36 -13.04 0.73
N ALA A 20 -57.57 -12.99 2.04
CA ALA A 20 -57.17 -11.83 2.81
C ALA A 20 -55.65 -11.70 2.60
N ALA A 21 -55.20 -10.56 2.09
CA ALA A 21 -53.80 -10.18 2.22
C ALA A 21 -53.48 -10.23 3.72
N ASP A 22 -52.38 -10.88 4.09
CA ASP A 22 -51.84 -10.73 5.45
C ASP A 22 -51.65 -9.24 5.68
N ASP A 23 -52.45 -8.69 6.59
CA ASP A 23 -52.36 -7.31 7.05
C ASP A 23 -51.07 -7.24 7.90
N ASN A 24 -49.93 -7.08 7.22
CA ASN A 24 -48.61 -7.06 7.84
C ASN A 24 -48.51 -5.81 8.73
N SER A 25 -48.86 -5.95 10.00
CA SER A 25 -48.82 -4.88 11.01
C SER A 25 -47.39 -4.58 11.49
N THR A 26 -46.40 -4.63 10.60
CA THR A 26 -44.96 -4.58 10.93
C THR A 26 -44.16 -3.94 9.81
N LEU A 27 -42.95 -3.44 10.12
CA LEU A 27 -41.99 -3.00 9.11
C LEU A 27 -41.57 -4.17 8.22
N VAL A 28 -41.27 -3.85 6.96
CA VAL A 28 -40.76 -4.79 5.97
C VAL A 28 -39.48 -4.26 5.34
N ILE A 29 -38.61 -5.16 4.88
CA ILE A 29 -37.45 -4.84 4.05
C ILE A 29 -37.96 -4.52 2.64
N ASN A 30 -37.66 -3.32 2.13
CA ASN A 30 -38.27 -2.79 0.91
C ASN A 30 -37.32 -2.79 -0.29
N GLU A 31 -36.10 -2.29 -0.09
CA GLU A 31 -35.06 -2.17 -1.12
C GLU A 31 -33.67 -2.31 -0.47
N VAL A 32 -32.71 -2.90 -1.18
CA VAL A 32 -31.35 -3.10 -0.68
C VAL A 32 -30.31 -2.85 -1.77
N MET A 33 -29.19 -2.23 -1.41
CA MET A 33 -28.04 -2.04 -2.28
C MET A 33 -26.79 -2.52 -1.57
N GLN A 34 -26.12 -3.53 -2.13
CA GLN A 34 -24.93 -4.13 -1.54
C GLN A 34 -23.66 -3.33 -1.83
N SER A 35 -23.62 -2.62 -2.94
CA SER A 35 -22.50 -1.76 -3.30
C SER A 35 -23.02 -0.39 -3.72
N ASN A 36 -22.96 0.56 -2.80
CA ASN A 36 -23.23 1.96 -3.05
C ASN A 36 -21.89 2.67 -3.26
N ILE A 37 -21.69 3.20 -4.47
CA ILE A 37 -20.50 3.98 -4.81
C ILE A 37 -20.82 5.44 -5.06
N ASP A 38 -22.01 5.74 -5.61
CA ASP A 38 -22.52 7.10 -5.72
C ASP A 38 -24.06 7.24 -5.85
N CYS A 39 -24.82 6.24 -5.42
CA CYS A 39 -26.29 6.32 -5.45
C CYS A 39 -26.85 7.26 -4.37
N ILE A 40 -26.33 7.17 -3.14
CA ILE A 40 -26.78 7.99 -2.01
C ILE A 40 -25.60 8.32 -1.09
N MET A 41 -25.57 9.55 -0.57
CA MET A 41 -24.67 9.94 0.52
C MET A 41 -25.37 9.77 1.87
N ASP A 42 -24.60 9.48 2.90
CA ASP A 42 -25.08 9.46 4.28
C ASP A 42 -25.09 10.86 4.91
N ASP A 43 -25.44 10.93 6.19
CA ASP A 43 -25.45 12.14 6.99
C ASP A 43 -24.03 12.64 7.36
N LEU A 44 -22.99 11.89 7.03
CA LEU A 44 -21.57 12.25 7.15
C LEU A 44 -20.98 12.78 5.84
N THR A 45 -21.79 12.93 4.79
CA THR A 45 -21.37 13.37 3.44
C THR A 45 -20.37 12.39 2.79
N ASP A 46 -20.45 11.11 3.17
CA ASP A 46 -19.72 10.02 2.53
C ASP A 46 -20.69 9.05 1.81
N PHE A 47 -20.12 8.17 1.00
CA PHE A 47 -20.85 7.10 0.35
C PHE A 47 -20.78 5.84 1.22
N PRO A 48 -21.85 5.49 1.97
CA PRO A 48 -21.87 4.28 2.79
C PRO A 48 -21.66 3.06 1.88
N ASP A 49 -21.00 2.02 2.38
CA ASP A 49 -20.68 0.85 1.55
C ASP A 49 -21.92 0.17 0.95
N SER A 50 -22.98 0.08 1.76
CA SER A 50 -24.25 -0.56 1.42
C SER A 50 -25.38 0.04 2.24
N TRP A 51 -26.63 -0.22 1.86
CA TRP A 51 -27.80 0.24 2.61
C TRP A 51 -29.00 -0.69 2.44
N VAL A 52 -29.92 -0.62 3.41
CA VAL A 52 -31.23 -1.26 3.38
C VAL A 52 -32.31 -0.24 3.71
N GLU A 53 -33.36 -0.24 2.91
CA GLU A 53 -34.57 0.52 3.16
C GLU A 53 -35.61 -0.34 3.87
N LEU A 54 -36.18 0.20 4.94
CA LEU A 54 -37.34 -0.36 5.61
C LEU A 54 -38.58 0.47 5.27
N TYR A 55 -39.71 -0.20 5.02
CA TYR A 55 -41.00 0.41 4.73
C TYR A 55 -42.03 0.05 5.80
N ASN A 56 -42.86 1.03 6.17
CA ASN A 56 -44.02 0.84 7.03
C ASN A 56 -45.31 0.70 6.19
N PRO A 57 -45.82 -0.51 5.94
CA PRO A 57 -47.03 -0.72 5.17
C PRO A 57 -48.33 -0.35 5.91
N THR A 58 -48.25 -0.01 7.20
CA THR A 58 -49.41 0.19 8.07
C THR A 58 -49.91 1.64 8.09
N ASP A 59 -51.15 1.83 8.55
CA ASP A 59 -51.75 3.14 8.83
C ASP A 59 -51.25 3.79 10.14
N ALA A 60 -50.41 3.08 10.91
CA ALA A 60 -49.90 3.54 12.21
C ALA A 60 -48.43 3.91 12.13
N THR A 61 -47.97 4.78 13.04
CA THR A 61 -46.54 5.06 13.20
C THR A 61 -45.87 3.89 13.93
N ILE A 62 -44.70 3.46 13.45
CA ILE A 62 -43.91 2.37 14.06
C ILE A 62 -42.61 2.93 14.64
N ASN A 63 -42.21 2.45 15.82
CA ASN A 63 -40.91 2.76 16.42
C ASN A 63 -39.85 1.74 15.93
N LEU A 64 -38.76 2.24 15.33
CA LEU A 64 -37.59 1.44 14.94
C LEU A 64 -36.91 0.77 16.12
N GLY A 65 -36.96 1.39 17.30
CA GLY A 65 -36.35 0.85 18.52
C GLY A 65 -36.91 -0.49 18.96
N ASP A 66 -38.07 -0.90 18.44
CA ASP A 66 -38.66 -2.22 18.69
C ASP A 66 -38.04 -3.34 17.84
N TYR A 67 -37.13 -2.99 16.91
CA TYR A 67 -36.59 -3.89 15.91
C TYR A 67 -35.07 -4.03 16.00
N LYS A 68 -34.58 -5.18 15.53
CA LYS A 68 -33.15 -5.40 15.25
C LYS A 68 -32.96 -5.84 13.82
N ILE A 69 -31.82 -5.51 13.21
CA ILE A 69 -31.50 -5.88 11.84
C ILE A 69 -30.15 -6.57 11.76
N GLY A 70 -30.02 -7.63 10.96
CA GLY A 70 -28.75 -8.33 10.86
C GLY A 70 -28.65 -9.28 9.68
N ILE A 71 -27.42 -9.70 9.40
CA ILE A 71 -27.09 -10.62 8.28
C ILE A 71 -27.02 -12.09 8.71
N LYS A 72 -27.40 -12.39 9.95
CA LYS A 72 -27.40 -13.75 10.53
C LYS A 72 -28.81 -14.10 11.02
N LYS A 73 -29.15 -15.39 11.01
CA LYS A 73 -30.45 -15.94 11.48
C LYS A 73 -30.68 -15.85 13.00
N LYS A 74 -29.85 -15.10 13.70
CA LYS A 74 -29.72 -15.10 15.16
C LYS A 74 -29.85 -13.67 15.64
N GLU A 75 -30.95 -13.38 16.33
CA GLU A 75 -31.24 -12.02 16.83
C GLU A 75 -30.12 -11.53 17.77
N GLU A 76 -29.49 -12.42 18.55
CA GLU A 76 -28.39 -12.06 19.45
C GLU A 76 -27.15 -11.51 18.71
N LYS A 77 -27.10 -11.64 17.38
CA LYS A 77 -26.06 -11.07 16.51
C LYS A 77 -26.57 -9.91 15.64
N ALA A 78 -27.81 -9.48 15.82
CA ALA A 78 -28.43 -8.40 15.07
C ALA A 78 -28.16 -7.04 15.74
N TRP A 79 -28.06 -6.00 14.93
CA TRP A 79 -27.90 -4.61 15.35
C TRP A 79 -29.21 -4.06 15.89
N GLN A 80 -29.17 -3.41 17.06
CA GLN A 80 -30.32 -2.74 17.64
C GLN A 80 -30.58 -1.43 16.90
N LEU A 81 -31.77 -1.28 16.32
CA LEU A 81 -32.13 -0.03 15.65
C LEU A 81 -32.43 1.08 16.67
N PRO A 82 -32.21 2.35 16.29
CA PRO A 82 -32.36 3.48 17.21
C PRO A 82 -33.82 3.80 17.52
N GLN A 83 -34.06 4.52 18.61
CA GLN A 83 -35.39 5.03 18.98
C GLN A 83 -35.81 6.17 18.04
N LYS A 84 -36.34 5.80 16.87
CA LYS A 84 -36.88 6.70 15.84
C LYS A 84 -38.20 6.17 15.32
N THR A 85 -39.09 7.06 14.90
CA THR A 85 -40.40 6.68 14.35
C THR A 85 -40.40 6.69 12.84
N VAL A 86 -41.02 5.68 12.22
CA VAL A 86 -41.38 5.67 10.80
C VAL A 86 -42.89 5.87 10.70
N GLY A 87 -43.32 6.97 10.07
CA GLY A 87 -44.73 7.27 9.87
C GLY A 87 -45.46 6.21 9.04
N ALA A 88 -46.79 6.25 9.04
CA ALA A 88 -47.61 5.41 8.18
C ALA A 88 -47.20 5.59 6.71
N HIS A 89 -47.01 4.49 5.98
CA HIS A 89 -46.56 4.48 4.59
C HIS A 89 -45.26 5.24 4.30
N GLN A 90 -44.39 5.40 5.31
CA GLN A 90 -43.08 6.02 5.16
C GLN A 90 -41.95 4.98 5.11
N ARG A 91 -40.78 5.44 4.65
CA ARG A 91 -39.54 4.67 4.50
C ARG A 91 -38.46 5.23 5.41
N VAL A 92 -37.46 4.40 5.69
CA VAL A 92 -36.22 4.83 6.33
C VAL A 92 -35.04 4.04 5.76
N LEU A 93 -33.94 4.74 5.52
CA LEU A 93 -32.67 4.13 5.12
C LEU A 93 -31.84 3.79 6.35
N ILE A 94 -31.32 2.57 6.37
CA ILE A 94 -30.33 2.08 7.31
C ILE A 94 -29.03 1.84 6.52
N TYR A 95 -27.97 2.53 6.88
CA TYR A 95 -26.64 2.42 6.27
C TYR A 95 -25.87 1.23 6.86
N CYS A 96 -25.20 0.48 6.00
CA CYS A 96 -24.51 -0.77 6.32
C CYS A 96 -23.04 -0.68 5.89
N ASP A 97 -22.22 -0.04 6.72
CA ASP A 97 -20.85 0.40 6.41
C ASP A 97 -19.81 0.09 7.51
N LYS A 98 -20.24 -0.54 8.60
CA LYS A 98 -19.47 -0.80 9.84
C LYS A 98 -19.19 0.42 10.72
N ALA A 99 -19.78 1.58 10.48
CA ALA A 99 -19.56 2.74 11.35
C ALA A 99 -20.19 2.56 12.74
N GLY A 100 -21.33 1.84 12.84
CA GLY A 100 -21.93 1.46 14.12
C GLY A 100 -22.18 2.62 15.09
N GLU A 101 -21.78 2.45 16.36
CA GLU A 101 -21.94 3.45 17.43
C GLU A 101 -20.96 4.63 17.33
N ASP A 102 -19.86 4.48 16.59
CA ASP A 102 -18.83 5.51 16.42
C ASP A 102 -19.31 6.70 15.56
N ALA A 103 -20.43 6.55 14.84
CA ALA A 103 -21.00 7.59 13.96
C ALA A 103 -21.66 8.78 14.69
N GLY A 104 -21.72 8.79 16.03
CA GLY A 104 -21.96 10.01 16.83
C GLY A 104 -23.31 10.73 16.72
N VAL A 105 -24.18 10.47 15.73
CA VAL A 105 -25.53 11.08 15.66
C VAL A 105 -26.56 10.11 15.10
N SER A 106 -27.59 9.79 15.89
CA SER A 106 -28.87 9.16 15.47
C SER A 106 -28.83 7.72 14.88
N ALA A 107 -27.65 7.12 14.76
CA ALA A 107 -27.26 5.72 14.50
C ALA A 107 -28.15 4.91 13.55
N LEU A 108 -28.43 5.45 12.37
CA LEU A 108 -28.93 4.66 11.24
C LEU A 108 -27.82 3.84 10.55
N HIS A 109 -26.62 3.80 11.12
CA HIS A 109 -25.48 3.01 10.65
C HIS A 109 -25.35 1.71 11.44
N THR A 110 -25.02 0.61 10.76
CA THR A 110 -24.84 -0.71 11.38
C THR A 110 -23.37 -1.09 11.47
N ASN A 111 -23.06 -2.07 12.31
CA ASN A 111 -21.71 -2.65 12.45
C ASN A 111 -21.37 -3.72 11.39
N PHE A 112 -22.17 -3.83 10.33
CA PHE A 112 -21.98 -4.82 9.26
C PHE A 112 -22.17 -4.20 7.87
N ARG A 113 -21.73 -4.94 6.85
CA ARG A 113 -21.97 -4.65 5.44
C ARG A 113 -22.88 -5.71 4.85
N LEU A 114 -23.66 -5.35 3.83
CA LEU A 114 -24.42 -6.31 3.06
C LEU A 114 -23.49 -7.13 2.14
N GLU A 115 -23.94 -8.34 1.85
CA GLU A 115 -23.38 -9.22 0.83
C GLU A 115 -24.48 -9.56 -0.18
N SER A 116 -24.11 -10.07 -1.35
CA SER A 116 -25.07 -10.49 -2.39
C SER A 116 -24.77 -11.92 -2.86
N GLY A 117 -25.72 -12.56 -3.54
CA GLY A 117 -25.62 -13.95 -3.95
C GLY A 117 -25.79 -14.91 -2.75
N LYS A 118 -24.94 -15.94 -2.68
CA LYS A 118 -25.09 -17.04 -1.70
C LYS A 118 -25.10 -16.56 -0.24
N ASP A 119 -24.29 -15.54 0.07
CA ASP A 119 -24.14 -15.01 1.43
C ASP A 119 -24.98 -13.75 1.67
N GLY A 120 -25.73 -13.29 0.67
CA GLY A 120 -26.59 -12.11 0.76
C GLY A 120 -27.87 -12.38 1.53
N ASN A 121 -27.78 -12.30 2.86
CA ASN A 121 -28.91 -12.47 3.75
C ASN A 121 -29.10 -11.22 4.61
N ILE A 122 -30.36 -10.85 4.83
CA ILE A 122 -30.73 -9.84 5.80
C ILE A 122 -32.05 -10.24 6.49
N PHE A 123 -32.10 -10.00 7.79
CA PHE A 123 -33.20 -10.38 8.68
C PHE A 123 -33.60 -9.16 9.50
N LEU A 124 -34.90 -8.89 9.55
CA LEU A 124 -35.51 -7.90 10.42
C LEU A 124 -36.21 -8.64 11.55
N PHE A 125 -35.82 -8.37 12.79
CA PHE A 125 -36.32 -9.02 13.99
C PHE A 125 -37.18 -8.08 14.81
N LYS A 126 -38.19 -8.65 15.49
CA LYS A 126 -39.01 -8.00 16.52
C LYS A 126 -39.40 -9.06 17.55
N ASN A 127 -39.25 -8.75 18.85
CA ASN A 127 -39.69 -9.61 19.96
C ASN A 127 -39.20 -11.09 19.89
N GLY A 128 -37.96 -11.38 19.48
CA GLY A 128 -37.48 -12.77 19.40
C GLY A 128 -37.58 -13.40 18.01
N GLU A 129 -38.33 -12.82 17.09
CA GLU A 129 -38.70 -13.46 15.82
C GLU A 129 -38.29 -12.61 14.60
N ALA A 130 -37.89 -13.28 13.52
CA ALA A 130 -37.64 -12.63 12.24
C ALA A 130 -38.98 -12.32 11.56
N VAL A 131 -39.38 -11.04 11.55
CA VAL A 131 -40.66 -10.56 11.01
C VAL A 131 -40.60 -10.26 9.51
N ASP A 132 -39.41 -10.00 8.96
CA ASP A 132 -39.16 -10.03 7.52
C ASP A 132 -37.74 -10.50 7.24
N LYS A 133 -37.49 -11.02 6.04
CA LYS A 133 -36.17 -11.50 5.63
C LYS A 133 -36.02 -11.52 4.12
N LEU A 134 -34.79 -11.30 3.68
CA LEU A 134 -34.33 -11.61 2.34
C LEU A 134 -33.14 -12.56 2.46
N GLU A 135 -33.29 -13.78 1.95
CA GLU A 135 -32.24 -14.79 1.94
C GLU A 135 -31.76 -15.03 0.52
N LYS A 136 -30.45 -15.25 0.34
CA LYS A 136 -29.83 -15.48 -0.97
C LYS A 136 -30.21 -14.42 -2.00
N MET A 137 -30.12 -13.15 -1.60
CA MET A 137 -30.34 -12.00 -2.48
C MET A 137 -29.63 -12.21 -3.83
N ALA A 138 -30.30 -11.86 -4.92
CA ALA A 138 -29.70 -11.96 -6.25
C ALA A 138 -28.34 -11.23 -6.29
N LYS A 139 -27.33 -11.85 -6.93
CA LYS A 139 -25.99 -11.26 -7.00
C LYS A 139 -26.06 -9.98 -7.81
N GLN A 140 -25.81 -8.83 -7.17
CA GLN A 140 -25.84 -7.54 -7.87
C GLN A 140 -24.72 -7.52 -8.92
N PRO A 141 -25.04 -7.23 -10.20
CA PRO A 141 -24.13 -7.41 -11.32
C PRO A 141 -23.01 -6.35 -11.38
N ALA A 142 -23.22 -5.19 -10.76
CA ALA A 142 -22.29 -4.06 -10.67
C ALA A 142 -22.65 -3.18 -9.45
N PRO A 143 -21.80 -2.21 -9.08
CA PRO A 143 -22.15 -1.18 -8.12
C PRO A 143 -23.40 -0.37 -8.52
N ASN A 144 -24.03 0.26 -7.53
CA ASN A 144 -25.25 1.07 -7.63
C ASN A 144 -26.49 0.34 -8.19
N ILE A 145 -26.50 -0.99 -8.16
CA ILE A 145 -27.69 -1.76 -8.54
C ILE A 145 -28.45 -2.15 -7.28
N ALA A 146 -29.66 -1.64 -7.11
CA ALA A 146 -30.52 -2.06 -6.01
C ALA A 146 -31.33 -3.32 -6.37
N TYR A 147 -31.65 -4.11 -5.36
CA TYR A 147 -32.58 -5.23 -5.42
C TYR A 147 -33.72 -4.94 -4.45
N GLY A 148 -34.96 -4.97 -4.91
CA GLY A 148 -36.08 -4.49 -4.11
C GLY A 148 -37.42 -5.03 -4.54
N ARG A 149 -38.45 -4.76 -3.73
CA ARG A 149 -39.84 -5.03 -4.06
C ARG A 149 -40.27 -4.19 -5.27
N LYS A 150 -41.15 -4.69 -6.13
CA LYS A 150 -41.58 -3.97 -7.35
C LYS A 150 -42.26 -2.64 -7.04
N THR A 151 -43.22 -2.68 -6.13
CA THR A 151 -43.79 -1.52 -5.45
C THR A 151 -43.60 -1.76 -3.96
N ASP A 152 -43.72 -0.71 -3.16
CA ASP A 152 -43.61 -0.82 -1.71
C ASP A 152 -44.46 -1.94 -1.12
N GLY A 153 -43.85 -2.76 -0.26
CA GLY A 153 -44.52 -3.90 0.38
C GLY A 153 -44.95 -5.03 -0.56
N SER A 154 -44.70 -4.95 -1.87
CA SER A 154 -45.04 -5.99 -2.84
C SER A 154 -44.28 -7.30 -2.59
N ASN A 155 -44.89 -8.44 -2.92
CA ASN A 155 -44.22 -9.74 -2.87
C ASN A 155 -43.34 -10.02 -4.09
N GLU A 156 -43.44 -9.22 -5.15
CA GLU A 156 -42.57 -9.34 -6.34
C GLU A 156 -41.23 -8.63 -6.07
N TRP A 157 -40.12 -9.32 -6.29
CA TRP A 157 -38.75 -8.80 -6.11
C TRP A 157 -37.97 -8.88 -7.43
N GLY A 158 -37.10 -7.90 -7.66
CA GLY A 158 -36.18 -7.89 -8.78
C GLY A 158 -35.13 -6.79 -8.66
N TYR A 159 -34.25 -6.71 -9.65
CA TYR A 159 -33.36 -5.56 -9.75
C TYR A 159 -34.19 -4.33 -10.08
N GLN A 160 -34.02 -3.26 -9.31
CA GLN A 160 -34.69 -1.99 -9.61
C GLN A 160 -34.06 -1.43 -10.89
N LEU A 161 -34.89 -1.12 -11.90
CA LEU A 161 -34.38 -0.45 -13.11
C LEU A 161 -33.84 0.95 -12.79
N THR A 162 -34.34 1.56 -11.72
CA THR A 162 -33.80 2.78 -11.13
C THR A 162 -33.92 2.64 -9.61
N PRO A 163 -32.80 2.67 -8.86
CA PRO A 163 -32.84 2.65 -7.41
C PRO A 163 -33.65 3.82 -6.84
N THR A 164 -34.35 3.60 -5.73
CA THR A 164 -35.28 4.57 -5.13
C THR A 164 -35.02 4.83 -3.64
N PRO A 165 -33.77 5.05 -3.20
CA PRO A 165 -33.47 5.24 -1.77
C PRO A 165 -34.27 6.41 -1.16
N GLY A 166 -35.13 6.11 -0.20
CA GLY A 166 -35.99 7.08 0.50
C GLY A 166 -37.31 7.39 -0.20
N GLU A 167 -37.50 6.95 -1.44
CA GLU A 167 -38.66 7.23 -2.30
C GLU A 167 -39.48 5.96 -2.58
N PRO A 168 -40.74 6.07 -3.04
CA PRO A 168 -41.51 4.88 -3.44
C PRO A 168 -40.79 4.07 -4.53
N ASN A 169 -40.77 2.74 -4.36
CA ASN A 169 -40.23 1.84 -5.39
C ASN A 169 -40.88 2.11 -6.73
N CYS A 170 -40.04 2.18 -7.78
CA CYS A 170 -40.42 2.76 -9.08
C CYS A 170 -41.46 1.96 -9.88
N GLY A 171 -41.91 0.79 -9.40
CA GLY A 171 -42.84 -0.09 -10.10
C GLY A 171 -42.19 -0.96 -11.18
N ASN A 172 -40.91 -0.73 -11.48
CA ASN A 172 -40.19 -1.33 -12.60
C ASN A 172 -38.98 -2.11 -12.11
N ILE A 173 -39.09 -3.44 -12.18
CA ILE A 173 -38.02 -4.36 -11.88
C ILE A 173 -37.69 -5.21 -13.09
N CYS A 174 -36.47 -5.73 -13.14
CA CYS A 174 -36.11 -6.78 -14.08
C CYS A 174 -35.52 -8.00 -13.36
N ASP A 175 -35.53 -9.13 -14.07
CA ASP A 175 -34.86 -10.35 -13.65
C ASP A 175 -33.38 -10.35 -14.08
N GLY A 176 -32.70 -11.49 -13.90
CA GLY A 176 -31.31 -11.68 -14.31
C GLY A 176 -31.07 -11.80 -15.82
N ASP A 177 -32.12 -12.01 -16.62
CA ASP A 177 -32.01 -12.23 -18.06
C ASP A 177 -32.07 -10.90 -18.86
N HIS A 178 -32.58 -9.83 -18.24
CA HIS A 178 -32.72 -8.50 -18.85
C HIS A 178 -31.63 -7.52 -18.39
N ILE A 179 -30.37 -7.96 -18.46
CA ILE A 179 -29.19 -7.17 -18.06
C ILE A 179 -28.33 -6.86 -19.28
N LEU A 180 -28.09 -5.57 -19.56
CA LEU A 180 -27.23 -5.14 -20.66
C LEU A 180 -25.75 -5.38 -20.35
N GLY A 181 -24.99 -5.83 -21.35
CA GLY A 181 -23.53 -5.94 -21.28
C GLY A 181 -22.80 -4.59 -21.38
N ALA A 182 -21.48 -4.62 -21.27
CA ALA A 182 -20.63 -3.44 -21.41
C ALA A 182 -20.44 -3.03 -22.89
N PRO A 183 -20.36 -1.72 -23.20
CA PRO A 183 -20.05 -1.26 -24.55
C PRO A 183 -18.64 -1.65 -24.99
N VAL A 184 -18.49 -2.05 -26.26
CA VAL A 184 -17.22 -2.51 -26.82
C VAL A 184 -16.58 -1.40 -27.64
N PHE A 185 -15.43 -0.91 -27.19
CA PHE A 185 -14.66 0.12 -27.88
C PHE A 185 -13.78 -0.51 -28.97
N SER A 186 -13.76 0.08 -30.16
CA SER A 186 -12.89 -0.39 -31.26
C SER A 186 -11.40 -0.16 -31.00
N LYS A 187 -11.08 0.63 -29.98
CA LYS A 187 -9.72 0.91 -29.54
C LYS A 187 -9.70 1.14 -28.03
N GLN A 188 -8.87 0.40 -27.31
CA GLN A 188 -8.63 0.64 -25.89
C GLN A 188 -7.92 1.99 -25.70
N GLY A 189 -8.08 2.59 -24.53
CA GLY A 189 -7.36 3.78 -24.10
C GLY A 189 -5.87 3.51 -24.19
N GLN A 190 -5.12 4.52 -24.61
CA GLN A 190 -3.67 4.44 -24.81
C GLN A 190 -3.07 5.84 -24.89
N VAL A 191 -1.76 5.92 -24.69
CA VAL A 191 -0.99 7.15 -24.87
C VAL A 191 -0.48 7.27 -26.31
N PHE A 192 -0.63 8.45 -26.90
CA PHE A 192 -0.15 8.83 -28.22
C PHE A 192 0.89 9.92 -28.07
N VAL A 193 2.05 9.73 -28.69
CA VAL A 193 3.06 10.78 -28.87
C VAL A 193 3.18 11.04 -30.38
N ASN A 194 3.31 12.30 -30.78
CA ASN A 194 3.42 12.74 -32.19
C ASN A 194 2.19 12.49 -33.08
N GLY A 195 1.04 12.18 -32.49
CA GLY A 195 -0.30 12.45 -33.04
C GLY A 195 -0.68 11.83 -34.39
N SER A 196 -1.43 10.72 -34.36
CA SER A 196 -2.28 10.31 -35.48
C SER A 196 -3.73 10.21 -35.02
N ARG A 197 -4.62 10.96 -35.67
CA ARG A 197 -6.06 10.83 -35.41
C ARG A 197 -6.53 9.44 -35.82
N PHE A 198 -7.50 8.91 -35.10
CA PHE A 198 -8.17 7.65 -35.46
C PHE A 198 -9.67 7.79 -35.33
N ARG A 199 -10.42 6.97 -36.07
CA ARG A 199 -11.88 6.92 -35.95
C ARG A 199 -12.23 5.92 -34.85
N LEU A 200 -12.87 6.40 -33.79
CA LEU A 200 -13.41 5.55 -32.74
C LEU A 200 -14.83 5.11 -33.10
N THR A 201 -15.11 3.82 -32.93
CA THR A 201 -16.46 3.27 -32.91
C THR A 201 -16.69 2.54 -31.59
N ILE A 202 -17.91 2.62 -31.07
CA ILE A 202 -18.34 1.84 -29.90
C ILE A 202 -19.54 1.03 -30.36
N THR A 203 -19.50 -0.27 -30.11
CA THR A 203 -20.51 -1.23 -30.55
C THR A 203 -21.19 -1.90 -29.36
N LYS A 204 -22.38 -2.44 -29.61
CA LYS A 204 -23.11 -3.25 -28.66
C LYS A 204 -22.45 -4.63 -28.56
N PRO A 205 -22.37 -5.25 -27.37
CA PRO A 205 -21.96 -6.65 -27.26
C PRO A 205 -23.01 -7.59 -27.89
N GLU A 206 -22.62 -8.82 -28.20
CA GLU A 206 -23.53 -9.86 -28.71
C GLU A 206 -24.68 -10.10 -27.73
N GLY A 207 -25.89 -10.40 -28.25
CA GLY A 207 -27.09 -10.62 -27.44
C GLY A 207 -27.79 -9.35 -26.95
N THR A 208 -27.26 -8.16 -27.26
CA THR A 208 -27.92 -6.89 -26.93
C THR A 208 -29.16 -6.67 -27.79
N PRO A 209 -30.29 -6.19 -27.21
CA PRO A 209 -31.48 -5.79 -27.97
C PRO A 209 -31.20 -4.76 -29.08
N GLU A 210 -31.95 -4.85 -30.17
CA GLU A 210 -31.77 -3.98 -31.35
C GLU A 210 -32.09 -2.51 -31.02
N GLU A 211 -33.06 -2.30 -30.14
CA GLU A 211 -33.52 -1.02 -29.62
C GLU A 211 -32.56 -0.36 -28.62
N ALA A 212 -31.58 -1.10 -28.10
CA ALA A 212 -30.62 -0.54 -27.15
C ALA A 212 -29.82 0.62 -27.77
N VAL A 213 -29.49 1.63 -26.98
CA VAL A 213 -28.69 2.79 -27.42
C VAL A 213 -27.44 2.94 -26.57
N ILE A 214 -26.32 3.29 -27.21
CA ILE A 214 -25.08 3.62 -26.52
C ILE A 214 -25.09 5.11 -26.22
N ARG A 215 -24.91 5.48 -24.96
CA ARG A 215 -24.78 6.87 -24.50
C ARG A 215 -23.44 7.07 -23.84
N TYR A 216 -22.95 8.32 -23.84
CA TYR A 216 -21.62 8.62 -23.34
C TYR A 216 -21.51 10.01 -22.72
N THR A 217 -20.45 10.19 -21.93
CA THR A 217 -19.98 11.44 -21.34
C THR A 217 -18.49 11.59 -21.62
N THR A 218 -17.98 12.82 -21.49
CA THR A 218 -16.56 13.15 -21.71
C THR A 218 -15.96 13.95 -20.56
N ASP A 219 -16.74 14.20 -19.51
CA ASP A 219 -16.38 14.98 -18.33
C ASP A 219 -16.16 14.11 -17.08
N GLY A 220 -16.24 12.79 -17.23
CA GLY A 220 -16.04 11.81 -16.17
C GLY A 220 -17.32 11.39 -15.42
N SER A 221 -18.43 12.10 -15.61
CA SER A 221 -19.73 11.76 -15.01
C SER A 221 -20.31 10.46 -15.56
N GLU A 222 -21.10 9.74 -14.77
CA GLU A 222 -21.75 8.50 -15.20
C GLU A 222 -22.82 8.80 -16.29
N PRO A 223 -22.80 8.12 -17.45
CA PRO A 223 -23.84 8.30 -18.45
C PRO A 223 -25.22 7.92 -17.90
N THR A 224 -26.23 8.69 -18.25
CA THR A 224 -27.64 8.43 -17.93
C THR A 224 -28.44 8.19 -19.21
N ALA A 225 -29.71 7.80 -19.07
CA ALA A 225 -30.64 7.70 -20.19
C ALA A 225 -30.84 9.03 -20.96
N ASN A 226 -30.44 10.16 -20.39
CA ASN A 226 -30.50 11.49 -21.01
C ASN A 226 -29.17 11.95 -21.62
N SER A 227 -28.06 11.26 -21.36
CA SER A 227 -26.74 11.60 -21.92
C SER A 227 -26.72 11.47 -23.45
N ALA A 228 -25.76 12.12 -24.10
CA ALA A 228 -25.68 12.13 -25.56
C ALA A 228 -25.58 10.71 -26.13
N ILE A 229 -26.33 10.43 -27.21
CA ILE A 229 -26.20 9.18 -27.97
C ILE A 229 -24.85 9.20 -28.68
N TYR A 230 -24.09 8.12 -28.51
CA TYR A 230 -22.78 7.99 -29.13
C TYR A 230 -22.90 7.86 -30.66
N LYS A 231 -22.04 8.59 -31.37
CA LYS A 231 -21.81 8.45 -32.81
C LYS A 231 -20.31 8.31 -33.05
N ALA A 232 -19.94 7.49 -34.03
CA ALA A 232 -18.54 7.33 -34.43
C ALA A 232 -17.90 8.70 -34.71
N GLN A 233 -16.74 8.95 -34.12
CA GLN A 233 -16.06 10.24 -34.16
C GLN A 233 -14.55 10.05 -34.31
N PHE A 234 -13.87 11.09 -34.80
CA PHE A 234 -12.41 11.11 -34.78
C PHE A 234 -11.91 11.56 -33.41
N ILE A 235 -10.86 10.90 -32.94
CA ILE A 235 -10.10 11.30 -31.75
C ILE A 235 -8.75 11.83 -32.25
N GLU A 236 -8.47 13.10 -31.97
CA GLU A 236 -7.28 13.81 -32.46
C GLU A 236 -6.60 14.67 -31.39
N ASN A 237 -7.12 14.63 -30.16
CA ASN A 237 -6.59 15.28 -28.97
C ASN A 237 -6.99 14.46 -27.74
N THR A 238 -6.40 14.80 -26.58
CA THR A 238 -6.69 14.10 -25.34
C THR A 238 -8.18 14.11 -25.05
N LYS A 239 -8.77 12.91 -24.90
CA LYS A 239 -10.20 12.76 -24.69
C LYS A 239 -10.48 11.55 -23.81
N VAL A 240 -11.31 11.76 -22.81
CA VAL A 240 -11.91 10.71 -22.00
C VAL A 240 -13.29 10.40 -22.57
N ILE A 241 -13.63 9.11 -22.67
CA ILE A 241 -14.97 8.67 -23.04
C ILE A 241 -15.41 7.61 -22.04
N ARG A 242 -16.49 7.89 -21.32
CA ARG A 242 -17.24 6.91 -20.54
C ARG A 242 -18.52 6.60 -21.28
N ALA A 243 -18.77 5.33 -21.59
CA ALA A 243 -19.95 4.91 -22.36
C ALA A 243 -20.72 3.80 -21.65
N LYS A 244 -22.04 3.75 -21.88
CA LYS A 244 -22.98 2.79 -21.28
C LYS A 244 -24.15 2.52 -22.21
N LEU A 245 -24.72 1.32 -22.16
CA LEU A 245 -25.92 0.96 -22.92
C LEU A 245 -27.19 1.28 -22.13
N PHE A 246 -28.26 1.65 -22.84
CA PHE A 246 -29.59 1.87 -22.30
C PHE A 246 -30.64 1.22 -23.18
N CYS A 247 -31.62 0.54 -22.59
CA CYS A 247 -32.75 -0.07 -23.27
C CYS A 247 -33.94 -0.07 -22.31
N GLU A 248 -35.13 0.28 -22.80
CA GLU A 248 -36.34 0.29 -21.98
C GLU A 248 -36.63 -1.12 -21.45
N GLY A 249 -36.93 -1.25 -20.15
CA GLY A 249 -37.17 -2.54 -19.49
C GLY A 249 -35.91 -3.33 -19.11
N TRP A 250 -34.71 -2.85 -19.46
CA TRP A 250 -33.45 -3.54 -19.19
C TRP A 250 -32.57 -2.80 -18.20
N LEU A 251 -31.88 -3.55 -17.34
CA LEU A 251 -30.89 -2.99 -16.44
C LEU A 251 -29.63 -2.57 -17.21
N SER A 252 -29.08 -1.42 -16.82
CA SER A 252 -27.86 -0.86 -17.40
C SER A 252 -26.75 -0.82 -16.34
N PRO A 253 -26.04 -1.93 -16.06
CA PRO A 253 -25.08 -1.97 -14.96
C PRO A 253 -23.66 -1.51 -15.34
N TYR A 254 -23.24 -1.69 -16.58
CA TYR A 254 -21.83 -1.54 -16.95
C TYR A 254 -21.57 -0.26 -17.74
N SER A 255 -20.73 0.62 -17.18
CA SER A 255 -20.04 1.67 -17.93
C SER A 255 -18.60 1.26 -18.23
N THR A 256 -18.10 1.59 -19.41
CA THR A 256 -16.67 1.42 -19.77
C THR A 256 -16.04 2.79 -19.98
N VAL A 257 -14.89 3.01 -19.34
CA VAL A 257 -14.07 4.22 -19.48
C VAL A 257 -12.86 3.94 -20.35
N GLN A 258 -12.51 4.85 -21.25
CA GLN A 258 -11.25 4.83 -21.98
C GLN A 258 -10.68 6.25 -22.05
N SER A 259 -9.42 6.39 -21.64
CA SER A 259 -8.64 7.62 -21.80
C SER A 259 -7.70 7.52 -23.00
N TYR A 260 -7.87 8.42 -23.97
CA TYR A 260 -6.93 8.58 -25.08
C TYR A 260 -6.08 9.80 -24.80
N ILE A 261 -4.83 9.60 -24.38
CA ILE A 261 -3.94 10.68 -23.95
C ILE A 261 -3.01 11.07 -25.10
N PHE A 262 -3.07 12.32 -25.55
CA PHE A 262 -2.12 12.88 -26.50
C PHE A 262 -1.05 13.62 -25.71
N HIS A 263 0.04 12.93 -25.43
CA HIS A 263 1.19 13.47 -24.71
C HIS A 263 2.18 14.05 -25.73
N ASP A 264 2.78 15.19 -25.40
CA ASP A 264 3.63 15.98 -26.30
C ASP A 264 5.11 15.57 -26.28
N GLN A 265 5.47 14.60 -25.46
CA GLN A 265 6.82 14.04 -25.35
C GLN A 265 6.77 12.52 -25.11
N ASP A 266 7.90 11.86 -25.32
CA ASP A 266 8.03 10.44 -25.04
C ASP A 266 7.88 10.17 -23.54
N MET A 267 7.28 9.02 -23.21
CA MET A 267 7.09 8.62 -21.82
C MET A 267 8.43 8.19 -21.19
N THR A 268 8.89 8.92 -20.17
CA THR A 268 9.99 8.50 -19.28
C THR A 268 9.49 7.80 -18.01
N MET A 269 8.18 7.84 -17.76
CA MET A 269 7.51 7.27 -16.61
C MET A 269 6.05 6.92 -16.97
N PRO A 270 5.35 6.13 -16.14
CA PRO A 270 3.94 5.84 -16.37
C PRO A 270 3.07 7.09 -16.39
N ILE A 271 1.97 7.02 -17.14
CA ILE A 271 0.88 7.99 -17.10
C ILE A 271 -0.31 7.35 -16.38
N ILE A 272 -0.86 8.06 -15.41
CA ILE A 272 -2.11 7.71 -14.73
C ILE A 272 -3.21 8.67 -15.20
N SER A 273 -4.35 8.13 -15.62
CA SER A 273 -5.57 8.90 -15.87
C SER A 273 -6.63 8.57 -14.81
N ILE A 274 -7.03 9.59 -14.04
CA ILE A 274 -8.13 9.52 -13.07
C ILE A 274 -9.37 10.13 -13.71
N VAL A 275 -10.45 9.37 -13.77
CA VAL A 275 -11.72 9.79 -14.38
C VAL A 275 -12.85 9.71 -13.36
N MET A 276 -13.45 10.85 -13.03
CA MET A 276 -14.51 10.96 -12.03
C MET A 276 -15.40 12.18 -12.27
N ASP A 277 -16.57 12.22 -11.64
CA ASP A 277 -17.44 13.41 -11.68
C ASP A 277 -16.73 14.62 -11.06
N ASP A 278 -16.71 15.76 -11.77
CA ASP A 278 -16.03 16.97 -11.32
C ASP A 278 -16.56 17.50 -9.99
N ARG A 279 -17.83 17.22 -9.66
CA ARG A 279 -18.41 17.59 -8.36
C ARG A 279 -17.63 16.95 -7.21
N TYR A 280 -17.17 15.71 -7.36
CA TYR A 280 -16.36 15.04 -6.34
C TYR A 280 -14.97 15.63 -6.17
N LEU A 281 -14.52 16.48 -7.09
CA LEU A 281 -13.27 17.23 -6.99
C LEU A 281 -13.52 18.63 -6.45
N ASN A 282 -14.42 19.38 -7.07
CA ASN A 282 -14.46 20.84 -6.96
C ASN A 282 -15.76 21.41 -6.35
N ASP A 283 -16.77 20.59 -6.08
CA ASP A 283 -17.98 21.07 -5.43
C ASP A 283 -17.69 21.55 -4.00
N ALA A 284 -18.33 22.65 -3.59
CA ALA A 284 -18.07 23.26 -2.30
C ALA A 284 -18.53 22.40 -1.10
N GLN A 285 -19.47 21.47 -1.29
CA GLN A 285 -19.97 20.60 -0.22
C GLN A 285 -19.33 19.23 -0.24
N ILE A 286 -19.09 18.67 -1.43
CA ILE A 286 -18.67 17.26 -1.58
C ILE A 286 -17.31 17.07 -2.25
N GLY A 287 -16.70 18.15 -2.75
CA GLY A 287 -15.46 18.13 -3.51
C GLY A 287 -14.23 17.97 -2.63
N ILE A 288 -13.38 16.99 -2.95
CA ILE A 288 -12.18 16.69 -2.16
C ILE A 288 -11.05 17.71 -2.34
N PHE A 289 -10.97 18.43 -3.47
CA PHE A 289 -10.02 19.54 -3.67
C PHE A 289 -10.55 20.86 -3.09
N ALA A 290 -11.86 21.10 -3.17
CA ALA A 290 -12.47 22.32 -2.65
C ALA A 290 -12.37 22.42 -1.11
N ASN A 291 -12.46 21.28 -0.41
CA ASN A 291 -12.58 21.25 1.05
C ASN A 291 -11.31 20.84 1.82
N ASN A 292 -10.27 20.35 1.13
CA ASN A 292 -8.98 20.00 1.76
C ASN A 292 -7.90 21.04 1.47
N ASN A 293 -8.08 22.26 1.99
CA ASN A 293 -7.15 23.38 1.78
C ASN A 293 -6.48 23.90 3.07
N THR A 294 -6.66 23.21 4.19
CA THR A 294 -6.07 23.58 5.49
C THR A 294 -5.67 22.33 6.27
N HIS A 295 -4.52 22.36 6.96
CA HIS A 295 -4.08 21.27 7.85
C HIS A 295 -5.01 21.04 9.07
N ASN A 296 -5.73 22.08 9.53
CA ASN A 296 -6.54 22.00 10.77
C ASN A 296 -7.91 21.30 10.62
N LYS A 297 -8.17 20.60 9.51
CA LYS A 297 -9.45 19.93 9.23
C LYS A 297 -9.28 18.47 8.81
N ASP A 298 -8.17 17.87 9.21
CA ASP A 298 -7.70 16.58 8.68
C ASP A 298 -8.71 15.43 8.77
N GLU A 299 -9.64 15.48 9.73
CA GLU A 299 -10.70 14.47 9.92
C GLU A 299 -12.06 14.88 9.34
N GLN A 300 -12.33 16.19 9.19
CA GLN A 300 -13.67 16.69 8.79
C GLN A 300 -13.97 16.46 7.29
N HIS A 301 -12.93 16.23 6.48
CA HIS A 301 -13.02 16.12 5.02
C HIS A 301 -12.20 14.94 4.46
N ASP A 302 -11.99 13.89 5.25
CA ASP A 302 -11.27 12.67 4.85
C ASP A 302 -12.11 11.72 3.96
N TRP A 303 -12.97 12.34 3.17
CA TRP A 303 -13.96 11.69 2.35
C TRP A 303 -13.35 10.89 1.21
N ARG A 304 -13.94 9.73 0.92
CA ARG A 304 -13.58 8.93 -0.26
C ARG A 304 -14.55 9.21 -1.40
N ARG A 305 -14.02 9.26 -2.62
CA ARG A 305 -14.81 9.50 -3.83
C ARG A 305 -14.54 8.43 -4.88
N PRO A 306 -15.59 7.94 -5.55
CA PRO A 306 -15.42 6.95 -6.61
C PRO A 306 -14.69 7.57 -7.80
N MET A 307 -13.86 6.76 -8.43
CA MET A 307 -13.14 7.12 -9.64
C MET A 307 -12.91 5.88 -10.52
N ASN A 308 -12.62 6.11 -11.79
CA ASN A 308 -11.98 5.12 -12.64
C ASN A 308 -10.49 5.46 -12.75
N PHE A 309 -9.63 4.48 -12.50
CA PHE A 309 -8.18 4.59 -12.53
C PHE A 309 -7.63 3.83 -13.73
N GLU A 310 -6.95 4.54 -14.64
CA GLU A 310 -6.22 3.96 -15.76
C GLU A 310 -4.72 4.18 -15.59
N LEU A 311 -3.91 3.14 -15.78
CA LEU A 311 -2.44 3.22 -15.78
C LEU A 311 -1.88 2.77 -17.12
N PHE A 312 -1.03 3.62 -17.72
CA PHE A 312 -0.29 3.37 -18.95
C PHE A 312 1.20 3.37 -18.64
N ASP A 313 1.88 2.25 -18.83
CA ASP A 313 3.33 2.11 -18.62
C ASP A 313 4.15 2.19 -19.92
N ALA A 314 3.47 2.11 -21.07
CA ALA A 314 4.10 2.18 -22.38
C ALA A 314 3.27 3.01 -23.37
N GLN A 315 3.98 3.71 -24.25
CA GLN A 315 3.37 4.46 -25.34
C GLN A 315 2.74 3.53 -26.39
N GLY A 316 1.54 3.89 -26.85
CA GLY A 316 0.84 3.17 -27.91
C GLY A 316 0.23 1.83 -27.49
N GLU A 317 0.44 1.40 -26.26
CA GLU A 317 -0.18 0.21 -25.67
C GLU A 317 -1.45 0.56 -24.90
N ALA A 318 -2.33 -0.42 -24.75
CA ALA A 318 -3.51 -0.29 -23.92
C ALA A 318 -3.13 -0.08 -22.44
N ALA A 319 -4.01 0.58 -21.67
CA ALA A 319 -3.86 0.65 -20.21
C ALA A 319 -3.62 -0.75 -19.62
N LYS A 320 -2.62 -0.89 -18.74
CA LYS A 320 -2.35 -2.14 -18.01
C LYS A 320 -3.32 -2.36 -16.87
N LEU A 321 -3.81 -1.26 -16.30
CA LEU A 321 -4.87 -1.25 -15.31
C LEU A 321 -5.95 -0.28 -15.76
N ASN A 322 -7.21 -0.71 -15.73
CA ASN A 322 -8.38 0.13 -15.96
C ASN A 322 -9.49 -0.38 -15.03
N GLN A 323 -9.67 0.30 -13.90
CA GLN A 323 -10.46 -0.23 -12.79
C GLN A 323 -11.25 0.86 -12.09
N LEU A 324 -12.46 0.52 -11.63
CA LEU A 324 -13.16 1.31 -10.63
C LEU A 324 -12.48 1.17 -9.26
N GLY A 325 -12.40 2.28 -8.55
CA GLY A 325 -11.89 2.34 -7.19
C GLY A 325 -12.33 3.63 -6.54
N GLU A 326 -11.66 4.00 -5.47
CA GLU A 326 -11.90 5.25 -4.76
C GLU A 326 -10.59 5.99 -4.48
N THR A 327 -10.72 7.29 -4.32
CA THR A 327 -9.62 8.19 -3.99
C THR A 327 -10.01 9.12 -2.85
N ARG A 328 -9.01 9.55 -2.07
CA ARG A 328 -9.15 10.63 -1.09
C ARG A 328 -7.87 11.45 -1.00
N ILE A 329 -7.97 12.66 -0.48
CA ILE A 329 -6.80 13.47 -0.16
C ILE A 329 -6.13 12.94 1.11
N THR A 330 -4.81 12.81 1.08
CA THR A 330 -4.02 12.28 2.20
C THR A 330 -2.84 13.19 2.57
N GLY A 331 -2.23 12.91 3.72
CA GLY A 331 -1.24 13.73 4.39
C GLY A 331 -1.86 14.70 5.39
N ALA A 332 -1.02 15.43 6.11
CA ALA A 332 -1.42 16.47 7.05
C ALA A 332 -1.13 17.85 6.43
N TRP A 333 -0.01 18.48 6.76
CA TRP A 333 0.45 19.76 6.21
C TRP A 333 0.52 19.80 4.67
N SER A 334 0.82 18.67 4.02
CA SER A 334 0.86 18.58 2.55
C SER A 334 -0.49 18.81 1.89
N ARG A 335 -1.60 18.72 2.64
CA ARG A 335 -2.95 19.01 2.14
C ARG A 335 -3.12 20.46 1.72
N GLU A 336 -2.30 21.39 2.19
CA GLU A 336 -2.40 22.79 1.78
C GLU A 336 -1.81 23.06 0.39
N ALA A 337 -0.98 22.15 -0.13
CA ALA A 337 -0.37 22.30 -1.44
C ALA A 337 -1.44 22.36 -2.54
N GLU A 338 -1.20 23.11 -3.62
CA GLU A 338 -2.12 23.13 -4.77
C GLU A 338 -2.24 21.75 -5.41
N LYS A 339 -1.12 21.02 -5.54
CA LYS A 339 -1.10 19.63 -6.00
C LYS A 339 -1.15 18.72 -4.78
N LYS A 340 -2.29 18.06 -4.60
CA LYS A 340 -2.59 17.23 -3.44
C LYS A 340 -2.03 15.82 -3.59
N SER A 341 -1.63 15.22 -2.47
CA SER A 341 -1.43 13.77 -2.41
C SER A 341 -2.79 13.06 -2.42
N MET A 342 -2.88 11.94 -3.15
CA MET A 342 -4.11 11.15 -3.26
C MET A 342 -3.84 9.68 -2.91
N ALA A 343 -4.58 9.13 -1.95
CA ALA A 343 -4.58 7.69 -1.71
C ALA A 343 -5.58 7.01 -2.66
N ILE A 344 -5.16 5.92 -3.28
CA ILE A 344 -5.94 5.15 -4.27
C ILE A 344 -6.23 3.78 -3.69
N TYR A 345 -7.50 3.37 -3.69
CA TYR A 345 -7.93 2.11 -3.09
C TYR A 345 -8.63 1.20 -4.09
N ALA A 346 -8.29 -0.08 -4.03
CA ALA A 346 -9.12 -1.15 -4.53
C ALA A 346 -9.97 -1.71 -3.39
N HIS A 347 -11.26 -1.89 -3.64
CA HIS A 347 -12.17 -2.44 -2.65
C HIS A 347 -13.24 -3.29 -3.34
N LYS A 348 -13.64 -4.40 -2.72
CA LYS A 348 -14.64 -5.34 -3.26
C LYS A 348 -15.92 -4.64 -3.72
N ARG A 349 -16.30 -3.53 -3.07
CA ARG A 349 -17.48 -2.73 -3.48
C ARG A 349 -17.37 -2.22 -4.91
N PHE A 350 -16.17 -1.97 -5.43
CA PHE A 350 -15.93 -1.57 -6.83
C PHE A 350 -15.70 -2.73 -7.80
N GLY A 351 -15.80 -3.98 -7.33
CA GLY A 351 -15.61 -5.20 -8.12
C GLY A 351 -14.31 -5.93 -7.80
N GLU A 352 -13.20 -5.21 -7.67
CA GLU A 352 -11.88 -5.79 -7.43
C GLU A 352 -11.32 -5.43 -6.06
N LYS A 353 -10.72 -6.40 -5.39
CA LYS A 353 -10.15 -6.21 -4.04
C LYS A 353 -8.74 -5.62 -4.07
N ARG A 354 -8.06 -5.66 -5.21
CA ARG A 354 -6.64 -5.31 -5.38
C ARG A 354 -6.44 -4.60 -6.72
N LEU A 355 -5.38 -3.83 -6.84
CA LEU A 355 -4.99 -3.17 -8.09
C LEU A 355 -4.31 -4.13 -9.09
N GLY A 356 -3.87 -5.31 -8.65
CA GLY A 356 -3.42 -6.40 -9.53
C GLY A 356 -2.28 -6.03 -10.50
N TYR A 357 -1.40 -5.10 -10.11
CA TYR A 357 -0.34 -4.55 -10.96
C TYR A 357 1.00 -4.49 -10.21
N GLU A 358 2.09 -4.82 -10.91
CA GLU A 358 3.46 -4.77 -10.38
C GLU A 358 3.99 -3.35 -10.49
N PHE A 359 3.75 -2.54 -9.46
CA PHE A 359 4.19 -1.14 -9.47
C PHE A 359 5.72 -1.02 -9.45
N PHE A 360 6.44 -1.79 -8.61
CA PHE A 360 7.86 -1.53 -8.37
C PHE A 360 8.74 -2.75 -8.69
N PRO A 361 8.81 -3.18 -9.97
CA PRO A 361 9.50 -4.42 -10.36
C PRO A 361 11.01 -4.44 -10.05
N ASP A 362 11.64 -3.27 -9.91
CA ASP A 362 13.06 -3.13 -9.58
C ASP A 362 13.34 -3.11 -8.07
N GLN A 363 12.31 -2.94 -7.24
CA GLN A 363 12.43 -2.75 -5.79
C GLN A 363 11.77 -3.89 -5.00
N CYS A 364 10.61 -4.37 -5.45
CA CYS A 364 9.89 -5.50 -4.87
C CYS A 364 9.29 -6.41 -5.97
N PRO A 365 10.15 -7.14 -6.71
CA PRO A 365 9.74 -7.93 -7.87
C PRO A 365 8.69 -8.98 -7.52
N GLY A 366 7.66 -9.09 -8.37
CA GLY A 366 6.57 -10.06 -8.28
C GLY A 366 5.40 -9.67 -7.39
N LEU A 367 5.47 -8.54 -6.67
CA LEU A 367 4.36 -8.08 -5.82
C LEU A 367 3.30 -7.35 -6.65
N ILE A 368 2.05 -7.86 -6.60
CA ILE A 368 0.89 -7.31 -7.34
C ILE A 368 -0.35 -7.09 -6.47
N GLU A 369 -0.34 -7.59 -5.23
CA GLU A 369 -1.50 -7.68 -4.33
C GLU A 369 -1.73 -6.39 -3.53
N TYR A 370 -1.68 -5.23 -4.18
CA TYR A 370 -1.87 -3.93 -3.53
C TYR A 370 -3.34 -3.64 -3.26
N LYS A 371 -3.69 -3.45 -1.98
CA LYS A 371 -4.99 -2.91 -1.52
C LYS A 371 -5.11 -1.42 -1.78
N SER A 372 -4.03 -0.69 -1.52
CA SER A 372 -3.95 0.74 -1.80
C SER A 372 -2.52 1.19 -2.09
N ILE A 373 -2.41 2.34 -2.76
CA ILE A 373 -1.17 3.07 -3.01
C ILE A 373 -1.41 4.55 -2.70
N VAL A 374 -0.35 5.35 -2.64
CA VAL A 374 -0.46 6.81 -2.60
C VAL A 374 0.24 7.45 -3.79
N LEU A 375 -0.44 8.39 -4.43
CA LEU A 375 0.15 9.35 -5.36
C LEU A 375 0.56 10.56 -4.52
N ARG A 376 1.82 10.59 -4.07
CA ARG A 376 2.37 11.55 -3.10
C ARG A 376 2.99 12.76 -3.80
N ASN A 377 2.72 13.95 -3.28
CA ASN A 377 3.23 15.22 -3.81
C ASN A 377 4.65 15.60 -3.33
N ALA A 378 5.40 14.64 -2.81
CA ALA A 378 6.72 14.80 -2.16
C ALA A 378 6.76 15.53 -0.80
N GLY A 379 5.61 15.87 -0.18
CA GLY A 379 5.59 16.37 1.21
C GLY A 379 6.28 17.73 1.37
N ASN A 380 7.22 17.84 2.31
CA ASN A 380 8.04 19.03 2.51
C ASN A 380 8.97 19.29 1.31
N ASP A 381 9.40 18.24 0.60
CA ASP A 381 10.27 18.35 -0.58
C ASP A 381 9.50 18.68 -1.88
N ARG A 382 8.19 19.00 -1.80
CA ARG A 382 7.34 19.35 -2.96
C ARG A 382 7.88 20.49 -3.82
N ASP A 383 8.61 21.42 -3.20
CA ASP A 383 9.22 22.59 -3.85
C ASP A 383 10.72 22.41 -4.11
N GLY A 384 11.31 21.33 -3.59
CA GLY A 384 12.74 21.02 -3.67
C GLY A 384 13.07 20.13 -4.86
N ILE A 385 13.72 18.99 -4.60
CA ILE A 385 14.17 18.05 -5.65
C ILE A 385 13.15 16.94 -5.94
N TYR A 386 12.05 16.89 -5.18
CA TYR A 386 10.92 15.96 -5.33
C TYR A 386 11.20 14.47 -5.05
N MET A 387 12.36 14.15 -4.49
CA MET A 387 12.87 12.77 -4.35
C MET A 387 13.54 12.47 -3.02
N ARG A 388 13.70 13.44 -2.09
CA ARG A 388 14.49 13.25 -0.85
C ARG A 388 14.08 12.02 -0.05
N ASP A 389 12.78 11.91 0.22
CA ASP A 389 12.18 10.77 0.94
C ASP A 389 12.53 9.43 0.28
N ALA A 390 12.33 9.34 -1.03
CA ALA A 390 12.57 8.11 -1.78
C ALA A 390 14.06 7.74 -1.87
N ILE A 391 14.95 8.72 -2.06
CA ILE A 391 16.40 8.49 -2.09
C ILE A 391 16.86 7.93 -0.75
N ALA A 392 16.50 8.59 0.36
CA ALA A 392 16.92 8.16 1.69
C ALA A 392 16.46 6.73 1.98
N GLN A 393 15.17 6.43 1.79
CA GLN A 393 14.61 5.10 2.03
C GLN A 393 15.25 4.04 1.11
N ARG A 394 15.32 4.29 -0.20
CA ARG A 394 15.79 3.31 -1.19
C ARG A 394 17.28 3.00 -1.04
N VAL A 395 18.12 3.99 -0.72
CA VAL A 395 19.55 3.76 -0.44
C VAL A 395 19.72 2.76 0.70
N MET A 396 18.94 2.88 1.77
CA MET A 396 19.03 1.93 2.89
C MET A 396 18.41 0.58 2.54
N ALA A 397 17.19 0.55 2.00
CA ALA A 397 16.45 -0.67 1.73
C ALA A 397 17.07 -1.54 0.62
N ALA A 398 17.78 -0.95 -0.34
CA ALA A 398 18.49 -1.72 -1.38
C ALA A 398 19.68 -2.53 -0.83
N HIS A 399 20.12 -2.23 0.39
CA HIS A 399 21.36 -2.75 0.97
C HIS A 399 21.16 -3.39 2.35
N THR A 400 19.97 -3.29 2.93
CA THR A 400 19.65 -3.75 4.29
C THR A 400 18.25 -4.35 4.37
N ASP A 401 18.00 -5.15 5.40
CA ASP A 401 16.64 -5.60 5.75
C ASP A 401 15.94 -4.47 6.51
N MET A 402 14.87 -3.94 5.92
CA MET A 402 14.09 -2.82 6.43
C MET A 402 12.74 -2.77 5.71
N ASP A 403 11.64 -2.67 6.45
CA ASP A 403 10.34 -2.34 5.86
C ASP A 403 10.29 -0.86 5.46
N TRP A 404 9.79 -0.57 4.25
CA TRP A 404 9.89 0.76 3.65
C TRP A 404 8.81 0.97 2.59
N GLN A 405 8.75 2.17 2.02
CA GLN A 405 7.83 2.50 0.94
C GLN A 405 8.60 2.54 -0.39
N ALA A 406 8.27 1.67 -1.35
CA ALA A 406 8.84 1.71 -2.70
C ALA A 406 8.41 2.98 -3.49
N TRP A 407 9.16 3.34 -4.54
CA TRP A 407 8.99 4.60 -5.28
C TRP A 407 8.98 4.43 -6.80
N GLN A 408 8.11 5.17 -7.48
CA GLN A 408 8.30 5.59 -8.87
C GLN A 408 7.55 6.89 -9.15
N PRO A 409 7.96 7.73 -10.12
CA PRO A 409 7.19 8.90 -10.52
C PRO A 409 6.12 8.52 -11.53
N ALA A 410 5.05 9.31 -11.62
CA ALA A 410 4.04 9.19 -12.66
C ALA A 410 3.47 10.55 -13.06
N VAL A 411 3.12 10.70 -14.33
CA VAL A 411 2.37 11.84 -14.84
C VAL A 411 0.88 11.60 -14.62
N ILE A 412 0.19 12.57 -14.03
CA ILE A 412 -1.23 12.47 -13.68
C ILE A 412 -2.07 13.31 -14.62
N TYR A 413 -3.09 12.68 -15.21
CA TYR A 413 -4.21 13.34 -15.86
C TYR A 413 -5.48 13.15 -15.02
N ILE A 414 -6.28 14.21 -14.90
CA ILE A 414 -7.61 14.15 -14.27
C ILE A 414 -8.63 14.62 -15.30
N ASN A 415 -9.61 13.76 -15.61
CA ASN A 415 -10.63 14.01 -16.64
C ASN A 415 -10.03 14.50 -17.97
N GLY A 416 -8.93 13.88 -18.40
CA GLY A 416 -8.23 14.20 -19.65
C GLY A 416 -7.40 15.49 -19.63
N LYS A 417 -7.30 16.17 -18.50
CA LYS A 417 -6.44 17.35 -18.34
C LYS A 417 -5.17 16.96 -17.61
N TYR A 418 -4.03 17.40 -18.13
CA TYR A 418 -2.77 17.26 -17.40
C TYR A 418 -2.89 17.96 -16.04
N HIS A 419 -2.54 17.25 -14.97
CA HIS A 419 -2.66 17.75 -13.61
C HIS A 419 -1.29 18.12 -13.03
N CYS A 420 -0.38 17.15 -12.91
CA CYS A 420 1.00 17.30 -12.46
C CYS A 420 1.75 15.96 -12.56
N MET A 421 3.03 15.93 -12.18
CA MET A 421 3.73 14.71 -11.76
C MET A 421 3.49 14.45 -10.26
N LEU A 422 3.31 13.19 -9.85
CA LEU A 422 3.27 12.72 -8.45
C LEU A 422 4.12 11.46 -8.29
N ASN A 423 4.51 11.13 -7.06
CA ASN A 423 5.23 9.90 -6.75
C ASN A 423 4.24 8.79 -6.37
N ILE A 424 4.22 7.68 -7.12
CA ILE A 424 3.58 6.45 -6.65
C ILE A 424 4.44 5.91 -5.49
N ARG A 425 3.82 5.72 -4.32
CA ARG A 425 4.44 5.09 -3.14
C ARG A 425 3.52 4.00 -2.59
N GLU A 426 4.12 3.01 -1.97
CA GLU A 426 3.41 2.17 -1.01
C GLU A 426 2.98 3.00 0.21
N ARG A 427 1.99 2.53 0.96
CA ARG A 427 1.56 3.20 2.19
C ARG A 427 2.24 2.58 3.40
N ALA A 428 2.82 3.40 4.27
CA ALA A 428 3.38 2.91 5.54
C ALA A 428 2.27 2.63 6.56
N ASN A 429 1.52 1.55 6.33
CA ASN A 429 0.39 1.11 7.16
C ASN A 429 0.17 -0.41 6.98
N GLU A 430 -0.96 -0.93 7.43
CA GLU A 430 -1.34 -2.34 7.37
C GLU A 430 -1.32 -2.95 5.96
N ASP A 431 -1.51 -2.14 4.92
CA ASP A 431 -1.48 -2.60 3.53
C ASP A 431 -0.06 -2.95 3.06
N ASN A 432 0.98 -2.31 3.60
CA ASN A 432 2.38 -2.68 3.32
C ASN A 432 2.70 -4.03 3.94
N VAL A 433 2.33 -4.24 5.21
CA VAL A 433 2.50 -5.54 5.87
C VAL A 433 1.77 -6.64 5.10
N TYR A 434 0.51 -6.40 4.73
CA TYR A 434 -0.26 -7.36 3.93
C TYR A 434 0.47 -7.73 2.62
N THR A 435 1.01 -6.74 1.91
CA THR A 435 1.63 -6.94 0.60
C THR A 435 2.96 -7.70 0.69
N HIS A 436 3.79 -7.37 1.68
CA HIS A 436 5.14 -7.94 1.83
C HIS A 436 5.18 -9.24 2.64
N TYR A 437 4.17 -9.51 3.46
CA TYR A 437 4.14 -10.65 4.38
C TYR A 437 3.00 -11.64 4.08
N ASN A 438 2.82 -11.97 2.81
CA ASN A 438 1.91 -13.03 2.34
C ASN A 438 0.46 -12.87 2.80
N GLY A 439 -0.04 -11.63 2.83
CA GLY A 439 -1.41 -11.32 3.22
C GLY A 439 -1.65 -11.34 4.73
N LEU A 440 -0.62 -11.16 5.55
CA LEU A 440 -0.76 -11.04 7.01
C LEU A 440 -1.65 -9.85 7.38
N GLU A 441 -2.73 -10.12 8.12
CA GLU A 441 -3.68 -9.10 8.62
C GLU A 441 -3.75 -9.06 10.16
N ASP A 442 -3.40 -10.16 10.84
CA ASP A 442 -3.42 -10.24 12.30
C ASP A 442 -2.17 -9.60 12.91
N ILE A 443 -2.18 -8.26 12.98
CA ILE A 443 -1.06 -7.44 13.48
C ILE A 443 -1.52 -6.43 14.53
N ASP A 444 -0.59 -6.06 15.41
CA ASP A 444 -0.65 -4.78 16.12
C ASP A 444 0.17 -3.77 15.30
N LEU A 445 -0.40 -2.61 14.97
CA LEU A 445 0.28 -1.53 14.25
C LEU A 445 0.01 -0.19 14.93
N LEU A 446 1.09 0.54 15.17
CA LEU A 446 1.05 1.86 15.76
C LEU A 446 1.75 2.89 14.88
N GLU A 447 1.21 4.11 14.89
CA GLU A 447 1.82 5.29 14.31
C GLU A 447 1.96 6.36 15.40
N ASN A 448 3.19 6.79 15.68
CA ASN A 448 3.51 7.77 16.73
C ASN A 448 2.94 7.38 18.11
N GLY A 449 2.86 6.08 18.40
CA GLY A 449 2.28 5.53 19.63
C GLY A 449 0.76 5.43 19.65
N GLU A 450 0.07 5.85 18.59
CA GLU A 450 -1.37 5.69 18.43
C GLU A 450 -1.69 4.36 17.75
N LEU A 451 -2.68 3.63 18.28
CA LEU A 451 -3.18 2.40 17.68
C LEU A 451 -3.82 2.67 16.32
N LYS A 452 -3.38 1.95 15.29
CA LYS A 452 -4.02 1.96 13.96
C LYS A 452 -4.66 0.61 13.65
N GLU A 453 -4.04 -0.50 14.04
CA GLU A 453 -4.61 -1.85 13.93
C GLU A 453 -4.24 -2.70 15.15
N GLY A 454 -5.09 -3.67 15.51
CA GLY A 454 -4.84 -4.62 16.60
C GLY A 454 -5.18 -4.08 17.99
N THR A 455 -4.27 -4.27 18.96
CA THR A 455 -4.45 -3.88 20.37
C THR A 455 -3.22 -3.19 20.94
N MET A 456 -3.38 -2.49 22.07
CA MET A 456 -2.27 -1.84 22.77
C MET A 456 -1.49 -2.75 23.72
N ASP A 457 -1.94 -3.99 23.96
CA ASP A 457 -1.42 -4.84 25.03
C ASP A 457 0.08 -5.13 24.86
N ASN A 458 0.48 -5.55 23.66
CA ASN A 458 1.88 -5.86 23.37
C ASN A 458 2.77 -4.60 23.35
N TYR A 459 2.22 -3.47 22.92
CA TYR A 459 2.96 -2.21 22.91
C TYR A 459 3.19 -1.70 24.33
N ASN A 460 2.17 -1.74 25.17
CA ASN A 460 2.27 -1.38 26.59
C ASN A 460 3.30 -2.26 27.32
N ALA A 461 3.32 -3.56 27.03
CA ALA A 461 4.32 -4.47 27.58
C ALA A 461 5.74 -4.13 27.10
N PHE A 462 5.91 -3.82 25.82
CA PHE A 462 7.20 -3.44 25.26
C PHE A 462 7.71 -2.11 25.83
N THR A 463 6.85 -1.10 25.94
CA THR A 463 7.17 0.18 26.58
C THR A 463 7.49 0.02 28.06
N ALA A 464 6.75 -0.81 28.79
CA ALA A 464 7.07 -1.11 30.18
C ALA A 464 8.46 -1.76 30.31
N PHE A 465 8.81 -2.68 29.40
CA PHE A 465 10.13 -3.31 29.34
C PHE A 465 11.25 -2.28 29.13
N TYR A 466 11.25 -1.52 28.02
CA TYR A 466 12.33 -0.57 27.77
C TYR A 466 12.26 0.70 28.65
N ASN A 467 11.26 0.87 29.51
CA ASN A 467 11.31 1.91 30.54
C ASN A 467 12.38 1.61 31.61
N GLU A 468 12.62 0.34 31.88
CA GLU A 468 13.68 -0.15 32.77
C GLU A 468 15.06 -0.10 32.10
N HIS A 469 16.12 -0.23 32.90
CA HIS A 469 17.51 -0.21 32.45
C HIS A 469 18.14 -1.61 32.57
N GLY A 470 19.23 -1.85 31.82
CA GLY A 470 20.08 -3.02 32.03
C GLY A 470 19.57 -4.33 31.41
N HIS A 471 18.60 -4.25 30.50
CA HIS A 471 18.21 -5.39 29.67
C HIS A 471 19.33 -5.77 28.69
N THR A 472 19.48 -7.07 28.49
CA THR A 472 20.45 -7.65 27.56
C THR A 472 19.93 -7.61 26.13
N LEU A 473 20.84 -7.58 25.15
CA LEU A 473 20.45 -7.69 23.74
C LEU A 473 19.66 -8.97 23.42
N ALA A 474 19.91 -10.07 24.13
CA ALA A 474 19.15 -11.30 23.99
C ALA A 474 17.67 -11.14 24.41
N GLU A 475 17.38 -10.37 25.45
CA GLU A 475 16.00 -10.06 25.86
C GLU A 475 15.30 -9.15 24.82
N TYR A 476 16.03 -8.18 24.25
CA TYR A 476 15.51 -7.40 23.13
C TYR A 476 15.24 -8.26 21.89
N ASP A 477 16.10 -9.24 21.59
CA ASP A 477 15.92 -10.12 20.44
C ASP A 477 14.60 -10.90 20.52
N GLU A 478 14.12 -11.26 21.70
CA GLU A 478 12.80 -11.93 21.85
C GLU A 478 11.62 -11.00 21.54
N LEU A 479 11.81 -9.68 21.59
CA LEU A 479 10.73 -8.69 21.49
C LEU A 479 10.73 -7.88 20.18
N MET A 480 11.89 -7.71 19.54
CA MET A 480 12.06 -6.84 18.38
C MET A 480 13.14 -7.32 17.42
N ASP A 481 13.01 -6.93 16.15
CA ASP A 481 14.12 -6.97 15.21
C ASP A 481 15.06 -5.77 15.47
N TRP A 482 15.99 -5.96 16.39
CA TRP A 482 16.93 -4.90 16.77
C TRP A 482 17.94 -4.56 15.66
N LYS A 483 18.15 -5.44 14.66
CA LYS A 483 19.01 -5.14 13.51
C LYS A 483 18.30 -4.23 12.52
N GLU A 484 17.03 -4.51 12.22
CA GLU A 484 16.18 -3.58 11.48
C GLU A 484 16.08 -2.23 12.19
N TYR A 485 15.94 -2.22 13.52
CA TYR A 485 15.93 -0.99 14.30
C TYR A 485 17.22 -0.17 14.16
N ILE A 486 18.40 -0.81 14.09
CA ILE A 486 19.65 -0.13 13.75
C ILE A 486 19.55 0.49 12.35
N ASN A 487 19.02 -0.23 11.36
CA ASN A 487 18.91 0.26 9.99
C ASN A 487 18.01 1.51 9.90
N ILE A 488 16.80 1.47 10.49
CA ILE A 488 15.90 2.64 10.45
C ILE A 488 16.42 3.81 11.29
N THR A 489 17.11 3.55 12.39
CA THR A 489 17.76 4.59 13.18
C THR A 489 18.89 5.24 12.39
N LEU A 490 19.73 4.45 11.72
CA LEU A 490 20.82 4.95 10.89
C LEU A 490 20.35 5.68 9.65
N LEU A 491 19.25 5.26 9.01
CA LEU A 491 18.59 6.01 7.95
C LEU A 491 18.33 7.45 8.41
N ASN A 492 17.62 7.61 9.52
CA ASN A 492 17.20 8.91 10.03
C ASN A 492 18.39 9.75 10.51
N ILE A 493 19.32 9.16 11.26
CA ILE A 493 20.52 9.85 11.73
C ILE A 493 21.42 10.25 10.57
N TYR A 494 21.71 9.34 9.63
CA TYR A 494 22.64 9.60 8.53
C TYR A 494 22.08 10.66 7.57
N PHE A 495 20.82 10.56 7.14
CA PHE A 495 20.21 11.55 6.24
C PHE A 495 19.78 12.84 6.96
N ASN A 496 19.92 12.88 8.28
CA ASN A 496 19.54 14.02 9.12
C ASN A 496 18.04 14.33 9.02
N ASN A 497 17.20 13.31 9.19
CA ASN A 497 15.75 13.50 9.26
C ASN A 497 15.39 14.22 10.57
N LEU A 498 14.92 15.45 10.45
CA LEU A 498 14.59 16.28 11.60
C LEU A 498 13.17 16.02 12.13
N ASP A 499 12.36 15.23 11.42
CA ASP A 499 10.97 14.91 11.75
C ASP A 499 10.77 13.45 12.24
N TYR A 500 11.81 12.85 12.84
CA TYR A 500 11.79 11.53 13.50
C TYR A 500 12.66 11.57 14.79
N PRO A 501 12.34 10.86 15.90
CA PRO A 501 11.37 9.76 16.04
C PRO A 501 10.05 10.07 16.75
N ALA A 502 9.82 11.29 17.27
CA ALA A 502 8.53 11.61 17.89
C ALA A 502 7.39 11.65 16.86
N ASN A 503 7.73 11.94 15.60
CA ASN A 503 6.85 11.86 14.44
C ASN A 503 7.33 10.75 13.49
N ASN A 504 6.43 10.35 12.58
CA ASN A 504 6.67 9.41 11.49
C ASN A 504 7.21 8.03 11.94
N ASN A 505 6.93 7.64 13.18
CA ASN A 505 7.33 6.35 13.73
C ASN A 505 6.22 5.32 13.55
N ILE A 506 6.41 4.42 12.58
CA ILE A 506 5.48 3.32 12.29
C ILE A 506 6.11 2.02 12.76
N ILE A 507 5.44 1.36 13.71
CA ILE A 507 5.86 0.05 14.21
C ILE A 507 4.74 -0.95 14.07
N TRP A 508 5.12 -2.21 13.84
CA TRP A 508 4.15 -3.29 13.75
C TRP A 508 4.74 -4.60 14.29
N ARG A 509 3.85 -5.52 14.66
CA ARG A 509 4.22 -6.92 14.93
C ARG A 509 3.05 -7.86 14.60
N PRO A 510 3.31 -9.13 14.23
CA PRO A 510 2.28 -10.16 14.24
C PRO A 510 1.70 -10.33 15.64
N ILE A 511 0.38 -10.50 15.77
CA ILE A 511 -0.28 -10.76 17.07
C ILE A 511 0.16 -12.11 17.66
N ALA A 512 0.52 -13.07 16.79
CA ALA A 512 0.94 -14.41 17.18
C ALA A 512 2.06 -14.42 18.24
N ASP A 513 2.06 -15.47 19.06
CA ASP A 513 3.10 -15.72 20.05
C ASP A 513 4.49 -15.73 19.39
N GLY A 514 5.45 -15.01 19.99
CA GLY A 514 6.80 -14.84 19.44
C GLY A 514 6.92 -13.81 18.32
N GLY A 515 5.84 -13.08 17.98
CA GLY A 515 5.91 -11.96 17.05
C GLY A 515 6.79 -10.83 17.58
N LYS A 516 7.74 -10.37 16.77
CA LYS A 516 8.70 -9.31 17.10
C LYS A 516 8.27 -7.97 16.50
N TRP A 517 8.55 -6.86 17.20
CA TRP A 517 8.39 -5.51 16.69
C TRP A 517 9.35 -5.23 15.53
N ARG A 518 8.79 -4.63 14.48
CA ARG A 518 9.44 -4.17 13.25
C ARG A 518 9.01 -2.74 12.93
N TRP A 519 9.75 -2.07 12.05
CA TRP A 519 9.53 -0.65 11.71
C TRP A 519 9.37 -0.44 10.21
N ILE A 520 8.40 0.40 9.82
CA ILE A 520 8.24 0.83 8.42
C ILE A 520 8.77 2.26 8.26
N ALA A 521 9.74 2.47 7.37
CA ALA A 521 10.26 3.80 7.07
C ALA A 521 9.18 4.71 6.46
N LYS A 522 9.05 5.94 6.98
CA LYS A 522 8.04 6.92 6.58
C LYS A 522 8.58 8.35 6.67
N ASP A 523 8.19 9.19 5.70
CA ASP A 523 8.35 10.66 5.71
C ASP A 523 9.79 11.15 6.01
N VAL A 524 10.73 10.76 5.14
CA VAL A 524 12.15 11.10 5.29
C VAL A 524 12.53 12.34 4.45
N ASP A 525 11.55 13.13 4.00
CA ASP A 525 11.80 14.31 3.16
C ASP A 525 12.36 15.52 3.90
N TYR A 526 12.13 15.66 5.22
CA TYR A 526 12.77 16.72 6.02
C TYR A 526 14.21 16.36 6.38
N SER A 527 15.00 16.11 5.34
CA SER A 527 16.36 15.58 5.40
C SER A 527 17.28 16.25 4.36
N MET A 528 18.58 15.93 4.42
CA MET A 528 19.58 16.37 3.44
C MET A 528 19.64 17.90 3.24
N GLY A 529 19.44 18.68 4.31
CA GLY A 529 19.52 20.14 4.27
C GLY A 529 18.27 20.87 3.81
N LEU A 530 17.12 20.19 3.69
CA LEU A 530 15.84 20.87 3.49
C LEU A 530 15.59 21.84 4.67
N TYR A 531 15.20 23.08 4.40
CA TYR A 531 14.98 24.15 5.38
C TYR A 531 16.19 24.49 6.29
N GLY A 532 17.37 24.67 5.69
CA GLY A 532 18.55 25.19 6.37
C GLY A 532 19.73 24.23 6.26
N GLY A 533 20.30 24.10 5.06
CA GLY A 533 21.44 23.23 4.79
C GLY A 533 22.82 23.81 5.14
N ASP A 534 22.86 25.04 5.67
CA ASP A 534 24.10 25.71 6.04
C ASP A 534 24.79 25.02 7.23
N PRO A 535 26.14 24.96 7.26
CA PRO A 535 26.87 24.40 8.39
C PRO A 535 26.50 25.05 9.72
N GLY A 536 26.41 24.25 10.77
CA GLY A 536 26.07 24.69 12.13
C GLY A 536 24.58 24.92 12.40
N THR A 537 23.71 24.66 11.42
CA THR A 537 22.25 24.70 11.60
C THR A 537 21.67 23.29 11.84
N ALA A 538 20.35 23.19 12.06
CA ALA A 538 19.69 21.89 12.22
C ALA A 538 19.73 21.04 10.95
N GLY A 539 19.62 21.64 9.75
CA GLY A 539 19.66 20.91 8.48
C GLY A 539 21.07 20.69 7.91
N GLY A 540 22.09 21.35 8.47
CA GLY A 540 23.48 21.27 8.01
C GLY A 540 24.02 19.83 7.94
N TYR A 541 24.96 19.58 7.02
CA TYR A 541 25.60 18.25 6.89
C TYR A 541 26.41 17.86 8.15
N ASP A 542 26.74 18.85 8.98
CA ASP A 542 27.44 18.73 10.25
C ASP A 542 26.52 18.69 11.48
N HIS A 543 25.20 18.64 11.27
CA HIS A 543 24.26 18.48 12.37
C HIS A 543 24.54 17.18 13.14
N ARG A 544 24.61 17.30 14.47
CA ARG A 544 25.05 16.25 15.41
C ARG A 544 23.88 15.41 15.93
N LEU A 545 23.01 14.96 15.04
CA LEU A 545 21.77 14.27 15.39
C LEU A 545 22.00 13.02 16.27
N LEU A 546 23.07 12.26 16.03
CA LEU A 546 23.43 11.12 16.88
C LEU A 546 23.70 11.53 18.34
N ALA A 547 24.38 12.65 18.56
CA ALA A 547 24.64 13.16 19.91
C ALA A 547 23.34 13.63 20.57
N GLN A 548 22.46 14.28 19.80
CA GLN A 548 21.15 14.70 20.26
C GLN A 548 20.24 13.51 20.61
N TRP A 549 20.30 12.40 19.87
CA TRP A 549 19.58 11.16 20.21
C TRP A 549 20.00 10.56 21.56
N LEU A 550 21.27 10.73 21.96
CA LEU A 550 21.76 10.27 23.26
C LEU A 550 21.48 11.27 24.38
N ASN A 551 21.42 12.57 24.05
CA ASN A 551 21.14 13.66 24.97
C ASN A 551 20.20 14.69 24.32
N PRO A 552 18.87 14.44 24.31
CA PRO A 552 17.90 15.26 23.58
C PRO A 552 17.78 16.68 24.15
N ASP A 553 18.14 16.86 25.43
CA ASP A 553 18.10 18.16 26.12
C ASP A 553 19.40 18.98 25.95
N ASP A 554 20.34 18.56 25.09
CA ASP A 554 21.57 19.30 24.83
C ASP A 554 21.30 20.60 24.06
N SER A 555 21.10 21.69 24.79
CA SER A 555 20.87 23.02 24.22
C SER A 555 22.02 23.59 23.37
N SER A 556 23.20 22.94 23.34
CA SER A 556 24.30 23.34 22.46
C SER A 556 24.15 22.83 21.03
N ILE A 557 23.24 21.88 20.80
CA ILE A 557 22.91 21.34 19.49
C ILE A 557 21.62 22.02 19.02
N PRO A 558 21.54 22.53 17.77
CA PRO A 558 20.28 23.04 17.23
C PRO A 558 19.14 22.02 17.41
N ALA A 559 17.96 22.46 17.83
CA ALA A 559 16.86 21.53 18.09
C ALA A 559 16.36 20.87 16.78
N SER A 560 16.15 19.56 16.82
CA SER A 560 15.30 18.84 15.87
C SER A 560 13.83 19.06 16.26
N VAL A 561 12.93 19.12 15.27
CA VAL A 561 11.51 19.49 15.51
C VAL A 561 10.68 18.40 16.19
N SER A 562 11.16 17.15 16.20
CA SER A 562 10.40 15.96 16.59
C SER A 562 11.24 14.99 17.43
N LEU A 563 12.05 15.55 18.32
CA LEU A 563 12.97 14.78 19.12
C LEU A 563 12.82 15.20 20.59
N ASP A 564 12.50 14.22 21.43
CA ASP A 564 12.34 14.40 22.86
C ASP A 564 12.90 13.20 23.65
N TRP A 565 12.85 13.31 24.97
CA TRP A 565 13.35 12.29 25.88
C TRP A 565 12.61 10.96 25.77
N GLU A 566 11.31 10.96 25.54
CA GLU A 566 10.51 9.74 25.46
C GLU A 566 10.73 9.03 24.13
N SER A 567 10.70 9.76 23.02
CA SER A 567 10.84 9.21 21.67
C SER A 567 12.22 8.60 21.39
N THR A 568 13.27 9.05 22.07
CA THR A 568 14.64 8.49 21.97
C THR A 568 14.97 7.45 23.04
N ARG A 569 14.05 7.16 23.97
CA ARG A 569 14.30 6.27 25.12
C ARG A 569 14.77 4.88 24.71
N LEU A 570 14.11 4.24 23.73
CA LEU A 570 14.47 2.89 23.27
C LEU A 570 15.93 2.82 22.79
N PHE A 571 16.36 3.76 21.95
CA PHE A 571 17.74 3.81 21.47
C PHE A 571 18.75 3.94 22.61
N ARG A 572 18.45 4.82 23.58
CA ARG A 572 19.32 5.05 24.74
C ARG A 572 19.39 3.85 25.69
N ARG A 573 18.38 2.99 25.70
CA ARG A 573 18.41 1.73 26.44
C ARG A 573 19.21 0.67 25.73
N LEU A 574 19.00 0.52 24.42
CA LEU A 574 19.76 -0.43 23.60
C LEU A 574 21.26 -0.11 23.62
N ILE A 575 21.65 1.17 23.57
CA ILE A 575 23.08 1.55 23.57
C ILE A 575 23.80 1.31 24.92
N GLU A 576 23.06 1.02 26.00
CA GLU A 576 23.63 0.58 27.29
C GLU A 576 24.22 -0.84 27.20
N ASP A 577 23.70 -1.67 26.28
CA ASP A 577 24.24 -3.00 25.99
C ASP A 577 25.47 -2.91 25.07
N GLU A 578 26.57 -3.53 25.48
CA GLU A 578 27.85 -3.44 24.75
C GLU A 578 27.85 -4.21 23.42
N ASP A 579 27.01 -5.25 23.27
CA ASP A 579 26.87 -5.97 22.00
C ASP A 579 26.09 -5.12 20.98
N PHE A 580 24.99 -4.50 21.40
CA PHE A 580 24.23 -3.59 20.55
C PHE A 580 25.07 -2.37 20.15
N LYS A 581 25.75 -1.75 21.13
CA LYS A 581 26.63 -0.61 20.89
C LYS A 581 27.77 -0.96 19.94
N ARG A 582 28.38 -2.14 20.09
CA ARG A 582 29.38 -2.63 19.13
C ARG A 582 28.76 -2.72 17.74
N GLU A 583 27.62 -3.38 17.60
CA GLU A 583 26.98 -3.60 16.30
C GLU A 583 26.60 -2.27 15.64
N PHE A 584 26.01 -1.34 16.38
CA PHE A 584 25.63 -0.01 15.89
C PHE A 584 26.85 0.71 15.31
N ILE A 585 27.96 0.77 16.03
CA ILE A 585 29.18 1.45 15.58
C ILE A 585 29.77 0.77 14.33
N ASP A 586 29.83 -0.57 14.32
CA ASP A 586 30.38 -1.34 13.20
C ASP A 586 29.54 -1.15 11.94
N ARG A 587 28.22 -1.37 12.02
CA ARG A 587 27.30 -1.17 10.90
C ARG A 587 27.37 0.25 10.38
N THR A 588 27.38 1.26 11.25
CA THR A 588 27.50 2.67 10.83
C THR A 588 28.76 2.90 10.01
N SER A 589 29.91 2.39 10.49
CA SER A 589 31.20 2.54 9.82
C SER A 589 31.25 1.77 8.50
N ILE A 590 30.69 0.56 8.48
CA ILE A 590 30.66 -0.30 7.29
C ILE A 590 29.75 0.29 6.23
N TYR A 591 28.53 0.68 6.58
CA TYR A 591 27.60 1.30 5.64
C TYR A 591 28.20 2.55 5.01
N MET A 592 28.85 3.41 5.80
CA MET A 592 29.54 4.60 5.27
C MET A 592 30.69 4.29 4.31
N GLY A 593 31.39 3.17 4.51
CA GLY A 593 32.46 2.71 3.61
C GLY A 593 31.97 1.92 2.38
N ASP A 594 30.71 1.51 2.38
CA ASP A 594 30.10 0.68 1.34
C ASP A 594 29.12 1.50 0.49
N PHE A 595 27.98 1.94 1.05
CA PHE A 595 26.89 2.57 0.28
C PHE A 595 26.36 3.90 0.85
N LEU A 596 26.49 4.18 2.15
CA LEU A 596 26.18 5.49 2.76
C LEU A 596 27.33 6.49 2.53
N ASN A 597 27.61 6.73 1.25
CA ASN A 597 28.60 7.68 0.77
C ASN A 597 28.16 8.27 -0.56
N TYR A 598 28.88 9.29 -1.03
CA TYR A 598 28.57 9.99 -2.27
C TYR A 598 28.28 9.04 -3.44
N ASN A 599 29.16 8.06 -3.70
CA ASN A 599 28.97 7.16 -4.82
C ASN A 599 27.76 6.21 -4.65
N GLY A 600 27.57 5.65 -3.45
CA GLY A 600 26.44 4.76 -3.19
C GLY A 600 25.10 5.46 -3.25
N ILE A 601 25.02 6.70 -2.76
CA ILE A 601 23.81 7.53 -2.85
C ILE A 601 23.55 7.92 -4.32
N HIS A 602 24.58 8.32 -5.07
CA HIS A 602 24.43 8.68 -6.49
C HIS A 602 24.05 7.50 -7.40
N ALA A 603 24.43 6.27 -7.03
CA ALA A 603 23.98 5.07 -7.73
C ALA A 603 22.45 4.88 -7.70
N ILE A 604 21.77 5.44 -6.69
CA ILE A 604 20.30 5.46 -6.58
C ILE A 604 19.74 6.79 -7.12
N TRP A 605 20.33 7.93 -6.75
CA TRP A 605 19.88 9.26 -7.14
C TRP A 605 19.88 9.46 -8.66
N ASP A 606 20.98 9.14 -9.35
CA ASP A 606 21.16 9.53 -10.75
C ASP A 606 20.11 8.89 -11.67
N PRO A 607 19.80 7.57 -11.57
CA PRO A 607 18.69 6.98 -12.30
C PRO A 607 17.34 7.63 -12.00
N MET A 608 17.04 7.93 -10.73
CA MET A 608 15.78 8.57 -10.33
C MET A 608 15.65 9.97 -10.92
N TYR A 609 16.70 10.79 -10.82
CA TYR A 609 16.75 12.12 -11.42
C TYR A 609 16.54 12.07 -12.94
N ASN A 610 17.15 11.07 -13.60
CA ASN A 610 17.03 10.91 -15.05
C ASN A 610 15.58 10.67 -15.51
N LEU A 611 14.75 10.02 -14.67
CA LEU A 611 13.32 9.80 -14.97
C LEU A 611 12.52 11.10 -14.91
N ILE A 612 12.78 11.96 -13.93
CA ILE A 612 11.94 13.13 -13.64
C ILE A 612 12.39 14.43 -14.32
N GLN A 613 13.67 14.57 -14.69
CA GLN A 613 14.25 15.86 -15.10
C GLN A 613 13.54 16.51 -16.28
N ALA A 614 13.04 15.72 -17.23
CA ALA A 614 12.32 16.23 -18.41
C ALA A 614 10.89 16.69 -18.07
N GLU A 615 10.25 16.02 -17.11
CA GLU A 615 8.88 16.31 -16.69
C GLU A 615 8.81 17.42 -15.65
N TRP A 616 9.87 17.63 -14.86
CA TRP A 616 9.91 18.60 -13.79
C TRP A 616 9.51 20.03 -14.20
N PRO A 617 9.99 20.61 -15.32
CA PRO A 617 9.53 21.93 -15.76
C PRO A 617 8.02 21.99 -16.01
N ARG A 618 7.43 20.92 -16.55
CA ARG A 618 5.99 20.82 -16.81
C ARG A 618 5.20 20.70 -15.52
N HIS A 619 5.64 19.85 -14.59
CA HIS A 619 5.08 19.76 -13.23
C HIS A 619 5.10 21.15 -12.58
N ARG A 620 6.24 21.85 -12.62
CA ARG A 620 6.40 23.16 -11.99
C ARG A 620 5.48 24.21 -12.58
N ASN A 621 5.34 24.23 -13.91
CA ASN A 621 4.44 25.15 -14.62
C ASN A 621 2.96 24.86 -14.38
N SER A 622 2.61 23.66 -13.91
CA SER A 622 1.23 23.30 -13.62
C SER A 622 0.70 23.91 -12.32
N ILE A 623 1.59 24.36 -11.44
CA ILE A 623 1.25 24.97 -10.16
C ILE A 623 0.97 26.46 -10.39
N SER A 624 -0.31 26.84 -10.29
CA SER A 624 -0.80 28.18 -10.58
C SER A 624 -0.39 29.23 -9.54
N SER A 625 -0.15 28.82 -8.28
CA SER A 625 0.30 29.68 -7.19
C SER A 625 1.78 30.08 -7.31
N TYR A 626 2.19 30.51 -8.51
CA TYR A 626 3.56 30.93 -8.82
C TYR A 626 4.12 31.81 -7.70
N ASN A 627 5.14 31.31 -7.02
CA ASN A 627 5.80 31.99 -5.93
C ASN A 627 7.22 32.35 -6.38
N GLN A 628 7.51 33.65 -6.43
CA GLN A 628 8.84 34.17 -6.77
C GLN A 628 9.95 33.74 -5.78
N TRP A 629 9.57 33.25 -4.59
CA TRP A 629 10.46 32.73 -3.55
C TRP A 629 10.73 31.24 -3.68
N TRP A 630 10.21 30.60 -4.73
CA TRP A 630 10.53 29.20 -4.99
C TRP A 630 12.02 29.01 -5.17
N PRO A 631 12.58 27.95 -4.58
CA PRO A 631 13.99 27.69 -4.73
C PRO A 631 14.25 27.32 -6.20
N ASN A 632 15.39 27.78 -6.71
CA ASN A 632 15.83 27.37 -8.03
C ASN A 632 16.19 25.88 -7.97
N TYR A 633 15.56 25.07 -8.80
CA TYR A 633 15.73 23.61 -8.75
C TYR A 633 17.18 23.17 -8.93
N GLU A 634 17.94 23.80 -9.84
CA GLU A 634 19.35 23.47 -10.04
C GLU A 634 20.19 23.86 -8.81
N ASN A 635 19.87 24.99 -8.16
CA ASN A 635 20.51 25.35 -6.90
C ASN A 635 20.18 24.34 -5.79
N GLU A 636 18.93 23.89 -5.66
CA GLU A 636 18.57 22.87 -4.67
C GLU A 636 19.30 21.56 -4.92
N LYS A 637 19.31 21.09 -6.17
CA LYS A 637 20.09 19.92 -6.56
C LYS A 637 21.56 20.05 -6.19
N ASN A 638 22.19 21.19 -6.49
CA ASN A 638 23.58 21.46 -6.13
C ASN A 638 23.80 21.52 -4.61
N ASN A 639 22.85 22.09 -3.86
CA ASN A 639 22.91 22.14 -2.40
C ASN A 639 22.86 20.73 -1.80
N VAL A 640 22.02 19.85 -2.33
CA VAL A 640 21.93 18.47 -1.85
C VAL A 640 23.13 17.63 -2.26
N ASP A 641 23.62 17.75 -3.50
CA ASP A 641 24.86 17.10 -3.95
C ASP A 641 26.03 17.50 -3.05
N PHE A 642 26.16 18.80 -2.75
CA PHE A 642 27.15 19.30 -1.80
C PHE A 642 26.95 18.70 -0.41
N TRP A 643 25.73 18.70 0.13
CA TRP A 643 25.42 18.12 1.44
C TRP A 643 25.83 16.65 1.52
N ILE A 644 25.48 15.84 0.50
CA ILE A 644 25.82 14.42 0.40
C ILE A 644 27.34 14.23 0.36
N SER A 645 28.06 15.07 -0.37
CA SER A 645 29.52 15.00 -0.49
C SER A 645 30.25 15.20 0.85
N GLN A 646 29.64 15.92 1.80
CA GLN A 646 30.23 16.21 3.11
C GLN A 646 29.80 15.21 4.20
N ARG A 647 28.57 14.69 4.12
CA ARG A 647 27.91 13.99 5.24
C ARG A 647 28.71 12.80 5.79
N THR A 648 29.21 11.92 4.93
CA THR A 648 29.95 10.72 5.36
C THR A 648 31.19 11.08 6.18
N GLY A 649 31.95 12.06 5.70
CA GLY A 649 33.18 12.49 6.35
C GLY A 649 32.93 13.07 7.74
N GLU A 650 31.81 13.77 7.90
CA GLU A 650 31.39 14.38 9.16
C GLU A 650 30.80 13.34 10.13
N MET A 651 29.97 12.42 9.65
CA MET A 651 29.40 11.35 10.46
C MET A 651 30.48 10.44 11.09
N TYR A 652 31.57 10.15 10.37
CA TYR A 652 32.76 9.47 10.94
C TYR A 652 33.40 10.25 12.10
N LYS A 653 33.39 11.59 12.09
CA LYS A 653 33.91 12.36 13.24
C LYS A 653 32.94 12.26 14.40
N GLN A 654 31.65 12.45 14.14
CA GLN A 654 30.61 12.41 15.16
C GLN A 654 30.54 11.06 15.89
N VAL A 655 30.58 9.94 15.17
CA VAL A 655 30.64 8.59 15.78
C VAL A 655 31.91 8.44 16.63
N GLY A 656 33.05 8.95 16.16
CA GLY A 656 34.31 8.93 16.89
C GLY A 656 34.26 9.72 18.20
N ASP A 657 33.64 10.90 18.18
CA ASP A 657 33.50 11.79 19.34
C ASP A 657 32.49 11.23 20.34
N VAL A 658 31.30 10.84 19.88
CA VAL A 658 30.20 10.32 20.71
C VAL A 658 30.63 9.08 21.50
N PHE A 659 31.34 8.15 20.83
CA PHE A 659 31.75 6.89 21.46
C PHE A 659 33.22 6.88 21.91
N SER A 660 33.90 8.04 21.89
CA SER A 660 35.30 8.17 22.32
C SER A 660 36.27 7.20 21.63
N LEU A 661 36.08 6.95 20.33
CA LEU A 661 36.85 5.99 19.54
C LEU A 661 38.13 6.58 18.94
N GLY A 662 38.28 7.91 19.00
CA GLY A 662 39.33 8.65 18.29
C GLY A 662 39.06 8.76 16.79
N SER A 663 40.08 9.16 16.02
CA SER A 663 39.93 9.32 14.57
C SER A 663 39.89 7.97 13.84
N PRO A 664 38.93 7.76 12.91
CA PRO A 664 38.89 6.55 12.11
C PRO A 664 39.98 6.57 11.06
N VAL A 665 40.46 5.39 10.69
CA VAL A 665 41.59 5.20 9.77
C VAL A 665 41.13 4.49 8.50
N ALA A 666 41.74 4.81 7.36
CA ALA A 666 41.34 4.23 6.08
C ALA A 666 41.46 2.69 6.07
N LEU A 667 40.41 2.05 5.58
CA LEU A 667 40.33 0.60 5.39
C LEU A 667 39.74 0.35 4.00
N THR A 668 40.49 -0.36 3.16
CA THR A 668 39.98 -0.80 1.85
C THR A 668 39.95 -2.31 1.78
N ILE A 669 38.88 -2.87 1.19
CA ILE A 669 38.73 -4.31 0.99
C ILE A 669 38.50 -4.57 -0.50
N ASN A 670 39.26 -5.50 -1.07
CA ASN A 670 39.23 -5.92 -2.48
C ASN A 670 39.52 -4.79 -3.51
N LYS A 671 39.98 -3.62 -3.08
CA LYS A 671 40.20 -2.44 -3.95
C LYS A 671 41.22 -2.67 -5.06
N THR A 672 42.28 -3.44 -4.80
CA THR A 672 43.35 -3.70 -5.78
C THR A 672 43.09 -4.95 -6.59
N ALA A 673 42.64 -6.02 -5.94
CA ALA A 673 42.35 -7.28 -6.63
C ALA A 673 41.17 -7.15 -7.58
N LYS A 674 40.13 -6.36 -7.19
CA LYS A 674 38.86 -6.22 -7.92
C LYS A 674 38.29 -7.58 -8.32
N SER A 675 38.56 -8.60 -7.51
CA SER A 675 38.11 -9.96 -7.75
C SER A 675 36.60 -10.01 -7.63
N ASP A 676 35.95 -10.87 -8.41
CA ASP A 676 34.51 -11.04 -8.33
C ASP A 676 34.16 -11.93 -7.15
N VAL A 677 33.93 -11.31 -6.00
CA VAL A 677 33.69 -11.97 -4.72
C VAL A 677 32.47 -11.38 -4.01
N GLU A 678 31.85 -12.17 -3.15
CA GLU A 678 30.95 -11.68 -2.12
C GLU A 678 31.68 -11.68 -0.79
N ILE A 679 31.64 -10.56 -0.06
CA ILE A 679 32.34 -10.41 1.22
C ILE A 679 31.32 -10.04 2.28
N THR A 680 31.44 -10.67 3.44
CA THR A 680 30.79 -10.26 4.69
C THR A 680 31.84 -9.62 5.58
N PHE A 681 31.53 -8.45 6.15
CA PHE A 681 32.35 -7.73 7.11
C PHE A 681 31.54 -7.54 8.41
N ASN A 682 31.95 -8.16 9.52
CA ASN A 682 31.25 -8.14 10.81
C ASN A 682 29.75 -8.39 10.65
N ASP A 683 29.40 -9.51 10.00
CA ASP A 683 28.03 -9.93 9.72
C ASP A 683 27.20 -8.98 8.82
N VAL A 684 27.85 -8.00 8.19
CA VAL A 684 27.29 -7.17 7.13
C VAL A 684 27.75 -7.68 5.77
N LYS A 685 26.83 -8.14 4.94
CA LYS A 685 27.13 -8.42 3.52
C LYS A 685 27.42 -7.11 2.81
N LEU A 686 28.61 -6.98 2.22
CA LEU A 686 28.96 -5.81 1.43
C LEU A 686 28.16 -5.78 0.13
N SER A 687 27.60 -4.62 -0.17
CA SER A 687 26.80 -4.35 -1.37
C SER A 687 27.69 -4.16 -2.59
N ASN A 688 28.86 -3.57 -2.39
CA ASN A 688 29.83 -3.33 -3.45
C ASN A 688 30.98 -4.34 -3.43
N LYS A 689 31.54 -4.61 -4.62
CA LYS A 689 32.73 -5.46 -4.76
C LYS A 689 33.94 -4.90 -4.03
N VAL A 690 33.97 -3.59 -3.80
CA VAL A 690 35.05 -2.87 -3.14
C VAL A 690 34.48 -2.11 -1.95
N PHE A 691 35.07 -2.33 -0.78
CA PHE A 691 34.89 -1.46 0.37
C PHE A 691 35.96 -0.37 0.34
N ASP A 692 35.56 0.90 0.45
CA ASP A 692 36.48 2.04 0.44
C ASP A 692 36.10 3.04 1.53
N GLY A 693 36.32 2.63 2.77
CA GLY A 693 35.84 3.34 3.94
C GLY A 693 36.93 3.67 4.96
N LYS A 694 36.47 3.91 6.19
CA LYS A 694 37.32 4.06 7.36
C LYS A 694 36.79 3.19 8.49
N PHE A 695 37.67 2.83 9.42
CA PHE A 695 37.32 2.03 10.58
C PHE A 695 38.12 2.47 11.81
N TYR A 696 37.57 2.27 13.00
CA TYR A 696 38.21 2.74 14.24
C TYR A 696 39.24 1.75 14.75
N LYS A 697 40.31 2.29 15.33
CA LYS A 697 41.38 1.53 15.95
C LYS A 697 40.84 0.56 17.01
N ASN A 698 41.50 -0.59 17.15
CA ASN A 698 41.21 -1.67 18.10
C ASN A 698 39.88 -2.41 17.90
N ARG A 699 38.99 -1.93 17.02
CA ARG A 699 37.77 -2.66 16.66
C ARG A 699 38.13 -3.89 15.84
N THR A 700 37.39 -4.97 16.04
CA THR A 700 37.62 -6.24 15.36
C THR A 700 37.07 -6.17 13.94
N ILE A 701 37.83 -6.71 13.00
CA ILE A 701 37.48 -6.94 11.60
C ILE A 701 37.38 -8.44 11.43
N ASN A 702 36.17 -8.91 11.15
CA ASN A 702 35.85 -10.27 10.74
C ASN A 702 35.41 -10.24 9.28
N LEU A 703 36.22 -10.81 8.39
CA LEU A 703 35.86 -10.98 6.99
C LEU A 703 35.63 -12.45 6.67
N SER A 704 34.60 -12.72 5.91
CA SER A 704 34.39 -13.99 5.21
C SER A 704 33.90 -13.70 3.80
N GLY A 705 33.95 -14.70 2.92
CA GLY A 705 33.43 -14.49 1.57
C GLY A 705 33.57 -15.69 0.65
N THR A 706 32.99 -15.55 -0.53
CA THR A 706 33.00 -16.56 -1.59
C THR A 706 33.44 -15.94 -2.90
N ALA A 707 34.06 -16.75 -3.77
CA ALA A 707 34.32 -16.34 -5.14
C ALA A 707 33.07 -16.61 -5.99
N LYS A 708 32.74 -15.70 -6.93
CA LYS A 708 31.63 -15.90 -7.86
C LYS A 708 32.00 -16.80 -9.05
N GLU A 709 33.29 -16.93 -9.33
CA GLU A 709 33.79 -17.80 -10.40
C GLU A 709 33.64 -19.28 -10.02
N GLU A 710 33.08 -20.08 -10.93
CA GLU A 710 32.87 -21.52 -10.72
C GLU A 710 34.21 -22.24 -10.47
N GLY A 711 34.24 -23.10 -9.46
CA GLY A 711 35.45 -23.84 -9.08
C GLY A 711 36.52 -22.98 -8.38
N LYS A 712 36.22 -21.72 -8.03
CA LYS A 712 37.11 -20.86 -7.23
C LYS A 712 36.60 -20.67 -5.81
N ALA A 713 37.53 -20.36 -4.90
CA ALA A 713 37.24 -19.99 -3.52
C ALA A 713 38.20 -18.92 -3.02
N ILE A 714 37.81 -18.22 -1.95
CA ILE A 714 38.74 -17.41 -1.16
C ILE A 714 39.55 -18.39 -0.31
N VAL A 715 40.85 -18.51 -0.62
CA VAL A 715 41.78 -19.40 0.08
C VAL A 715 42.67 -18.66 1.08
N GLY A 716 42.60 -17.33 1.10
CA GLY A 716 43.36 -16.50 2.01
C GLY A 716 43.09 -15.02 1.82
N TRP A 717 43.77 -14.21 2.60
CA TRP A 717 43.65 -12.76 2.61
C TRP A 717 45.02 -12.11 2.67
N LYS A 718 45.29 -11.18 1.74
CA LYS A 718 46.51 -10.37 1.71
C LYS A 718 46.24 -9.02 2.36
N VAL A 719 46.83 -8.79 3.52
CA VAL A 719 46.75 -7.53 4.26
C VAL A 719 48.04 -6.74 4.04
N THR A 720 47.92 -5.47 3.66
CA THR A 720 49.03 -4.52 3.48
C THR A 720 48.73 -3.17 4.14
N GLY A 721 49.76 -2.34 4.34
CA GLY A 721 49.66 -1.05 5.03
C GLY A 721 50.35 -1.10 6.39
N ALA A 722 49.64 -0.70 7.46
CA ALA A 722 50.14 -0.76 8.83
C ALA A 722 50.51 -2.19 9.30
N ILE A 723 49.87 -3.19 8.70
CA ILE A 723 50.22 -4.61 8.83
C ILE A 723 50.52 -5.13 7.42
N SER A 724 51.57 -5.93 7.25
CA SER A 724 51.89 -6.60 5.99
C SER A 724 52.01 -8.10 6.22
N LYS A 725 50.95 -8.84 5.90
CA LYS A 725 50.85 -10.29 6.16
C LYS A 725 49.82 -10.95 5.26
N GLN A 726 50.08 -12.20 4.88
CA GLN A 726 49.07 -13.07 4.26
C GLN A 726 48.48 -14.01 5.32
N TYR A 727 47.18 -14.20 5.26
CA TYR A 727 46.41 -15.11 6.08
C TYR A 727 45.83 -16.20 5.18
N GLN A 728 45.76 -17.43 5.69
CA GLN A 728 45.21 -18.58 4.97
C GLN A 728 43.80 -18.87 5.47
N GLY A 729 42.96 -19.43 4.61
CA GLY A 729 41.55 -19.73 4.90
C GLY A 729 40.58 -18.71 4.30
N SER A 730 39.30 -19.07 4.27
CA SER A 730 38.21 -18.24 3.76
C SER A 730 37.82 -17.09 4.69
N GLU A 731 38.33 -17.10 5.93
CA GLU A 731 38.01 -16.14 6.96
C GLU A 731 39.24 -15.37 7.43
N LEU A 732 39.03 -14.13 7.87
CA LEU A 732 40.06 -13.27 8.44
C LEU A 732 39.50 -12.56 9.67
N THR A 733 40.14 -12.78 10.82
CA THR A 733 39.91 -11.97 12.03
C THR A 733 41.18 -11.19 12.38
N LEU A 734 41.07 -9.88 12.53
CA LEU A 734 42.12 -9.02 13.08
C LEU A 734 41.54 -7.81 13.80
N ASN A 735 42.33 -7.16 14.66
CA ASN A 735 41.97 -5.85 15.19
C ASN A 735 42.54 -4.74 14.31
N MET A 736 41.75 -3.70 14.07
CA MET A 736 42.16 -2.53 13.29
C MET A 736 43.36 -1.83 13.95
N PRO A 737 44.51 -1.73 13.27
CA PRO A 737 45.71 -1.12 13.83
C PRO A 737 45.64 0.41 13.82
N ASN A 738 46.67 1.04 14.40
CA ASN A 738 46.88 2.48 14.24
C ASN A 738 47.57 2.76 12.89
N GLY A 739 46.81 2.76 11.80
CA GLY A 739 47.29 3.06 10.45
C GLY A 739 46.46 2.39 9.36
N THR A 740 46.59 2.87 8.12
CA THR A 740 45.80 2.41 6.97
C THR A 740 45.97 0.93 6.71
N LEU A 741 44.87 0.24 6.37
CA LEU A 741 44.87 -1.14 5.89
C LEU A 741 44.28 -1.27 4.49
N ASN A 742 44.90 -2.13 3.69
CA ASN A 742 44.31 -2.65 2.46
C ASN A 742 44.26 -4.17 2.55
N ILE A 743 43.08 -4.74 2.39
CA ILE A 743 42.83 -6.18 2.50
C ILE A 743 42.34 -6.66 1.14
N ASN A 744 43.00 -7.64 0.54
CA ASN A 744 42.57 -8.22 -0.73
C ASN A 744 42.36 -9.73 -0.56
N PRO A 745 41.27 -10.30 -1.10
CA PRO A 745 41.10 -11.75 -1.11
C PRO A 745 42.18 -12.40 -2.00
N ILE A 746 42.59 -13.59 -1.62
CA ILE A 746 43.44 -14.47 -2.44
C ILE A 746 42.51 -15.54 -3.00
N ILE A 747 42.31 -15.50 -4.31
CA ILE A 747 41.48 -16.47 -5.01
C ILE A 747 42.33 -17.67 -5.42
N GLY A 748 41.88 -18.86 -5.03
CA GLY A 748 42.47 -20.12 -5.42
C GLY A 748 41.41 -21.05 -6.01
N ASP A 749 41.84 -22.21 -6.46
CA ASP A 749 40.89 -23.27 -6.80
C ASP A 749 40.16 -23.69 -5.52
N ALA A 750 38.84 -23.84 -5.61
CA ALA A 750 38.06 -24.45 -4.54
C ALA A 750 38.65 -25.84 -4.32
N SER A 751 39.33 -26.04 -3.18
CA SER A 751 39.98 -27.30 -2.86
C SER A 751 38.96 -28.42 -3.04
N GLY A 752 39.18 -29.27 -4.04
CA GLY A 752 38.36 -30.44 -4.25
C GLY A 752 38.50 -31.38 -3.07
N ILE A 753 37.47 -31.46 -2.23
CA ILE A 753 37.17 -32.57 -1.31
C ILE A 753 38.40 -33.08 -0.52
N ASP A 754 38.85 -32.33 0.49
CA ASP A 754 39.86 -32.83 1.44
C ASP A 754 39.27 -33.55 2.66
N ASN A 755 37.93 -33.56 2.83
CA ASN A 755 37.26 -34.29 3.90
C ASN A 755 36.72 -35.64 3.41
N VAL A 756 37.58 -36.65 3.45
CA VAL A 756 37.14 -38.05 3.44
C VAL A 756 36.70 -38.40 4.87
N GLU A 757 35.40 -38.38 5.14
CA GLU A 757 34.86 -38.84 6.42
C GLU A 757 34.98 -40.38 6.51
N LEU A 758 35.47 -40.88 7.63
CA LEU A 758 35.35 -42.30 7.99
C LEU A 758 33.86 -42.59 8.20
N SER A 759 33.33 -43.61 7.49
CA SER A 759 31.95 -44.04 7.74
C SER A 759 31.84 -44.49 9.20
N PRO A 760 30.86 -43.98 9.98
CA PRO A 760 30.57 -44.54 11.29
C PRO A 760 30.27 -46.02 11.11
N VAL A 761 30.98 -46.88 11.83
CA VAL A 761 31.02 -48.36 11.70
C VAL A 761 29.65 -49.05 11.88
N ASN A 762 28.54 -48.31 11.97
CA ASN A 762 27.19 -48.86 12.20
C ASN A 762 26.07 -48.32 11.29
N SER A 763 26.35 -47.88 10.05
CA SER A 763 25.28 -47.57 9.07
C SER A 763 25.07 -48.68 8.03
N HIS A 764 24.60 -49.85 8.46
CA HIS A 764 24.24 -50.98 7.57
C HIS A 764 23.00 -50.74 6.67
N GLN A 765 22.57 -49.50 6.43
CA GLN A 765 21.33 -49.22 5.66
C GLN A 765 21.48 -48.29 4.44
N SER A 766 22.63 -47.69 4.17
CA SER A 766 22.82 -46.87 2.96
C SER A 766 23.53 -47.62 1.83
N THR A 767 22.93 -47.59 0.64
CA THR A 767 23.49 -48.19 -0.58
C THR A 767 24.81 -47.52 -0.95
N LEU A 768 25.84 -48.32 -1.23
CA LEU A 768 27.16 -47.85 -1.67
C LEU A 768 27.26 -47.88 -3.20
N TYR A 769 28.00 -46.93 -3.76
CA TYR A 769 28.37 -46.91 -5.18
C TYR A 769 29.89 -46.83 -5.32
N ASP A 770 30.46 -47.42 -6.37
CA ASP A 770 31.87 -47.20 -6.72
C ASP A 770 32.06 -45.79 -7.32
N LEU A 771 33.31 -45.42 -7.58
CA LEU A 771 33.64 -44.11 -8.16
C LEU A 771 33.13 -43.93 -9.61
N MET A 772 32.63 -44.99 -10.24
CA MET A 772 32.02 -44.97 -11.57
C MET A 772 30.49 -44.92 -11.49
N GLY A 773 29.91 -44.84 -10.29
CA GLY A 773 28.46 -44.76 -10.06
C GLY A 773 27.74 -46.12 -10.09
N ASN A 774 28.47 -47.25 -10.05
CA ASN A 774 27.85 -48.58 -9.99
C ASN A 774 27.56 -48.96 -8.54
N LYS A 775 26.39 -49.53 -8.29
CA LYS A 775 26.01 -50.02 -6.95
C LYS A 775 26.92 -51.16 -6.50
N VAL A 776 27.47 -51.06 -5.29
CA VAL A 776 28.40 -52.02 -4.68
C VAL A 776 27.69 -52.81 -3.58
N THR A 777 27.67 -54.14 -3.74
CA THR A 777 27.03 -55.05 -2.78
C THR A 777 28.02 -55.67 -1.78
N THR A 778 29.32 -55.69 -2.11
CA THR A 778 30.39 -56.25 -1.25
C THR A 778 31.57 -55.28 -1.21
N PRO A 779 31.52 -54.24 -0.35
CA PRO A 779 32.60 -53.26 -0.24
C PRO A 779 33.87 -53.86 0.39
N GLN A 780 35.04 -53.40 -0.06
CA GLN A 780 36.35 -53.81 0.44
C GLN A 780 36.88 -52.76 1.42
N ALA A 781 37.37 -53.19 2.58
CA ALA A 781 37.95 -52.31 3.57
C ALA A 781 39.14 -51.52 3.00
N GLY A 782 39.22 -50.23 3.31
CA GLY A 782 40.26 -49.32 2.84
C GLY A 782 40.06 -48.81 1.41
N ARG A 783 38.90 -49.05 0.79
CA ARG A 783 38.54 -48.47 -0.53
C ARG A 783 37.51 -47.36 -0.42
N ILE A 784 37.55 -46.44 -1.40
CA ILE A 784 36.66 -45.29 -1.47
C ILE A 784 35.36 -45.67 -2.19
N TYR A 785 34.22 -45.35 -1.57
CA TYR A 785 32.87 -45.53 -2.10
C TYR A 785 32.07 -44.23 -2.00
N ILE A 786 30.98 -44.13 -2.75
CA ILE A 786 30.01 -43.04 -2.63
C ILE A 786 28.82 -43.55 -1.80
N GLN A 787 28.50 -42.84 -0.71
CA GLN A 787 27.35 -43.08 0.15
C GLN A 787 26.61 -41.75 0.35
N ASN A 788 25.32 -41.69 0.00
CA ASN A 788 24.50 -40.46 0.08
C ASN A 788 25.15 -39.23 -0.59
N GLY A 789 25.79 -39.41 -1.75
CA GLY A 789 26.47 -38.33 -2.48
C GLY A 789 27.85 -37.92 -1.92
N LYS A 790 28.32 -38.57 -0.85
CA LYS A 790 29.63 -38.31 -0.25
C LYS A 790 30.61 -39.46 -0.49
N LYS A 791 31.90 -39.17 -0.69
CA LYS A 791 32.95 -40.20 -0.72
C LYS A 791 33.31 -40.61 0.71
N ILE A 792 33.28 -41.90 0.99
CA ILE A 792 33.69 -42.51 2.27
C ILE A 792 34.79 -43.53 2.02
N ILE A 793 35.65 -43.79 3.01
CA ILE A 793 36.46 -45.02 3.05
C ILE A 793 35.68 -46.06 3.83
N TRP A 794 35.44 -47.22 3.21
CA TRP A 794 34.75 -48.35 3.84
C TRP A 794 35.67 -49.14 4.77
#